data_AF-A0A939WJK4-F1
#
_entry.id   AF-A0A939WJK4-F1
#
_cell.length_a   1.000
_cell.length_b   1.000
_cell.length_c   1.000
_cell.angle_alpha   90.00
_cell.angle_beta   90.00
_cell.angle_gamma   90.00
#
_symmetry.space_group_name_H-M   'P 1'
#
loop_
_entity.id
_entity.type
_entity.pdbx_description
1 polymer ?
#
loop_
_entity_poly.entity_id
_entity_poly.type
_entity_poly.pdbx_seq_one_letter_code
_entity_poly.pdbx_strand_id
1 'polypeptide(L)'
;MKKTVGLMFLFLLELCCVLSVFSQTKIISPVEGNWLNPQPIILEKQPDTEVYYSLSGTDPLKSGFAYDGPVALSGYGDFNLTIATVQKDGKYYIQNVSWNVSGRGRPNYIPISDGESYVNFTETTKISIPDTVYWAAGEIATTVPDTAEMQQGGVISMDGGCSIDRFLPLYLKTSAGYFRYILKINSNADYLLAKPIAEQEGIEFASWNYIRFLNGRNVIYSLDGGPWIQTKDPVLIDRTKGHTVAWKHLTAVYPYETETSIPTEPDIFYIPAKPAFTGLPEDGLTNSSVVASPDNSDYILEYTLQDGRSVYLRSFYADTITGDICEFAPEFTVYYRGIKQGKLSFSVSIDKRAPAMPEIVTMESSGFARSHIAFNFRSNNKVFYAVSEPLKAADGFDLADVKNGLYTNTMPNEFIPLETNDEIVILHALDDAAALYTVYAYSKDEAGNRSGISQFSTVIDSVNYYIVSDAVRKLSDKYDDSYPKGSKNNPMSSVEEALETGQRYGMPKLYIEGVFKDLPELLFYKNSVITGTGETRLILGSDSDIVVRDCSLIVKGCSIEKTVPYTGSVFQKNLVRISGGSFYAENSEFFCSFDNSGTGITIDNGTLSLVSCGLTMKASSYSALLSSAISDVTLRNVRGVSTAKTAVGISAAGGTVSMDNSQFTVNGSFGRGAEFTNLGWSMTNCSFISKNAISATTAVWTDSKSVKAVENNNTFSGFSSLMMKALR
;
A
#
# COMPACT_ATOMS: atom_id res chain seq x y z
N MET A 1 -10.09 35.37 -31.83
CA MET A 1 -9.00 36.07 -32.55
C MET A 1 -7.75 35.90 -31.70
N LYS A 2 -6.63 35.29 -32.09
CA LYS A 2 -6.02 34.99 -33.39
C LYS A 2 -5.59 33.50 -33.43
N LYS A 3 -5.67 32.92 -34.63
CA LYS A 3 -5.18 31.58 -34.99
C LYS A 3 -3.67 31.62 -35.15
N THR A 4 -2.97 30.59 -34.66
CA THR A 4 -1.65 30.21 -35.17
C THR A 4 -1.64 28.69 -35.34
N VAL A 5 -1.90 28.28 -36.57
CA VAL A 5 -1.73 26.93 -37.10
C VAL A 5 -0.49 26.99 -37.98
N GLY A 6 0.37 25.99 -37.86
CA GLY A 6 1.41 25.68 -38.84
C GLY A 6 2.82 25.76 -38.27
N LEU A 7 3.46 24.60 -38.06
CA LEU A 7 4.50 24.10 -38.96
C LEU A 7 5.05 22.76 -38.40
N MET A 8 4.40 21.65 -38.76
CA MET A 8 4.92 20.29 -38.51
C MET A 8 4.58 19.44 -39.72
N PHE A 9 5.17 19.77 -40.87
CA PHE A 9 5.05 19.00 -42.11
C PHE A 9 6.09 19.51 -43.11
N LEU A 10 7.34 19.06 -43.00
CA LEU A 10 8.35 19.09 -44.09
C LEU A 10 9.68 18.51 -43.58
N PHE A 11 9.78 17.17 -43.55
CA PHE A 11 11.04 16.45 -43.72
C PHE A 11 10.73 15.00 -44.12
N LEU A 12 10.11 14.82 -45.30
CA LEU A 12 10.02 13.51 -45.93
C LEU A 12 9.92 13.65 -47.45
N LEU A 13 10.99 14.12 -48.08
CA LEU A 13 11.31 13.76 -49.46
C LEU A 13 12.80 14.01 -49.72
N GLU A 14 13.44 13.04 -50.37
CA GLU A 14 14.80 13.04 -50.93
C GLU A 14 15.97 12.61 -50.03
N LEU A 15 16.11 11.29 -49.86
CA LEU A 15 17.27 10.58 -50.44
C LEU A 15 16.91 9.11 -50.63
N CYS A 16 16.58 8.71 -51.87
CA CYS A 16 16.58 7.32 -52.29
C CYS A 16 18.01 6.76 -52.28
N CYS A 17 18.55 6.51 -51.10
CA CYS A 17 19.46 5.39 -50.91
C CYS A 17 18.58 4.26 -50.40
N VAL A 18 18.28 3.28 -51.26
CA VAL A 18 17.79 1.98 -50.80
C VAL A 18 18.94 1.33 -50.04
N LEU A 19 19.16 1.76 -48.80
CA LEU A 19 19.78 0.91 -47.82
C LEU A 19 18.77 -0.22 -47.64
N SER A 20 19.00 -1.31 -48.36
CA SER A 20 18.44 -2.61 -48.00
C SER A 20 18.89 -2.86 -46.57
N VAL A 21 18.05 -2.50 -45.60
CA VAL A 21 18.22 -2.95 -44.23
C VAL A 21 18.16 -4.46 -44.33
N PHE A 22 19.33 -5.10 -44.23
CA PHE A 22 19.42 -6.55 -44.25
C PHE A 22 18.63 -7.05 -43.04
N SER A 23 17.50 -7.71 -43.30
CA SER A 23 16.74 -8.37 -42.25
C SER A 23 17.51 -9.62 -41.82
N GLN A 24 18.06 -9.61 -40.60
CA GLN A 24 18.78 -10.73 -40.03
C GLN A 24 17.77 -11.69 -39.35
N THR A 25 17.85 -12.99 -39.64
CA THR A 25 17.38 -14.11 -38.81
C THR A 25 17.61 -13.79 -37.36
N LYS A 26 16.53 -13.78 -36.59
CA LYS A 26 16.57 -13.46 -35.18
C LYS A 26 16.84 -14.72 -34.37
N ILE A 27 17.77 -14.62 -33.43
CA ILE A 27 18.14 -15.72 -32.54
C ILE A 27 17.27 -15.61 -31.29
N ILE A 28 16.30 -16.52 -31.14
CA ILE A 28 15.45 -16.59 -29.93
C ILE A 28 16.21 -17.31 -28.82
N SER A 29 16.96 -18.35 -29.18
CA SER A 29 17.84 -19.10 -28.29
C SER A 29 18.98 -19.73 -29.09
N PRO A 30 20.19 -19.84 -28.53
CA PRO A 30 20.65 -19.36 -27.22
C PRO A 30 20.88 -17.85 -27.19
N VAL A 31 21.10 -17.31 -25.99
CA VAL A 31 21.54 -15.92 -25.76
C VAL A 31 22.76 -15.91 -24.85
N GLU A 32 23.57 -14.86 -24.94
CA GLU A 32 24.77 -14.72 -24.10
C GLU A 32 24.41 -14.72 -22.61
N GLY A 33 25.23 -15.40 -21.79
CA GLY A 33 25.04 -15.48 -20.35
C GLY A 33 25.52 -16.78 -19.73
N ASN A 34 25.33 -16.89 -18.42
CA ASN A 34 25.60 -18.10 -17.63
C ASN A 34 24.27 -18.75 -17.24
N TRP A 35 24.02 -19.94 -17.76
CA TRP A 35 22.75 -20.64 -17.58
C TRP A 35 22.92 -21.94 -16.79
N LEU A 36 21.96 -22.26 -15.93
CA LEU A 36 21.95 -23.49 -15.16
C LEU A 36 21.44 -24.70 -15.97
N ASN A 37 20.78 -24.46 -17.10
CA ASN A 37 20.29 -25.50 -18.00
C ASN A 37 20.79 -25.30 -19.44
N PRO A 38 20.94 -26.39 -20.21
CA PRO A 38 21.23 -26.31 -21.64
C PRO A 38 20.22 -25.42 -22.37
N GLN A 39 20.72 -24.66 -23.35
CA GLN A 39 19.93 -23.74 -24.16
C GLN A 39 19.72 -24.35 -25.55
N PRO A 40 18.48 -24.44 -26.06
CA PRO A 40 18.19 -24.94 -27.40
C PRO A 40 18.61 -23.93 -28.47
N ILE A 41 18.75 -24.37 -29.72
CA ILE A 41 18.87 -23.49 -30.89
C ILE A 41 17.47 -23.27 -31.47
N ILE A 42 16.95 -22.05 -31.33
CA ILE A 42 15.65 -21.64 -31.86
C ILE A 42 15.82 -20.32 -32.59
N LEU A 43 15.58 -20.34 -33.90
CA LEU A 43 15.80 -19.21 -34.80
C LEU A 43 14.50 -18.84 -35.51
N GLU A 44 14.27 -17.54 -35.67
CA GLU A 44 13.17 -17.01 -36.47
C GLU A 44 13.69 -16.66 -37.86
N LYS A 45 13.38 -17.53 -38.81
CA LYS A 45 13.87 -17.46 -40.19
C LYS A 45 13.05 -16.45 -41.01
N GLN A 46 13.74 -15.61 -41.76
CA GLN A 46 13.09 -14.72 -42.73
C GLN A 46 12.66 -15.49 -43.99
N PRO A 47 11.54 -15.12 -44.64
CA PRO A 47 11.13 -15.71 -45.91
C PRO A 47 12.27 -15.67 -46.95
N ASP A 48 12.34 -16.69 -47.81
CA ASP A 48 13.33 -16.79 -48.90
C ASP A 48 14.82 -16.77 -48.47
N THR A 49 15.12 -17.18 -47.24
CA THR A 49 16.51 -17.38 -46.77
C THR A 49 16.85 -18.85 -46.57
N GLU A 50 18.13 -19.19 -46.40
CA GLU A 50 18.61 -20.47 -45.89
C GLU A 50 19.52 -20.20 -44.68
N VAL A 51 19.42 -21.01 -43.64
CA VAL A 51 20.14 -20.77 -42.38
C VAL A 51 20.97 -21.99 -42.04
N TYR A 52 22.25 -21.78 -41.71
CA TYR A 52 23.21 -22.81 -41.32
C TYR A 52 23.84 -22.45 -39.98
N TYR A 53 24.20 -23.44 -39.16
CA TYR A 53 24.83 -23.22 -37.87
C TYR A 53 26.00 -24.16 -37.58
N SER A 54 26.92 -23.72 -36.72
CA SER A 54 28.05 -24.51 -36.19
C SER A 54 28.24 -24.23 -34.69
N LEU A 55 28.47 -25.29 -33.91
CA LEU A 55 28.74 -25.22 -32.46
C LEU A 55 30.25 -25.25 -32.12
N SER A 56 31.11 -25.42 -33.12
CA SER A 56 32.58 -25.44 -32.95
C SER A 56 33.23 -24.06 -33.20
N GLY A 57 32.43 -23.04 -33.51
CA GLY A 57 32.91 -21.71 -33.94
C GLY A 57 33.50 -21.68 -35.36
N THR A 58 33.40 -22.78 -36.13
CA THR A 58 33.83 -22.81 -37.54
C THR A 58 32.78 -22.21 -38.47
N ASP A 59 33.21 -21.76 -39.64
CA ASP A 59 32.33 -21.24 -40.70
C ASP A 59 31.21 -22.26 -41.07
N PRO A 60 29.93 -21.95 -40.78
CA PRO A 60 28.81 -22.87 -41.02
C PRO A 60 28.60 -23.20 -42.50
N LEU A 61 29.05 -22.35 -43.42
CA LEU A 61 28.92 -22.60 -44.86
C LEU A 61 29.92 -23.65 -45.37
N LYS A 62 30.98 -23.94 -44.60
CA LYS A 62 31.98 -24.97 -44.96
C LYS A 62 31.72 -26.31 -44.27
N SER A 63 31.32 -26.27 -43.00
CA SER A 63 31.20 -27.47 -42.16
C SER A 63 30.12 -27.34 -41.08
N GLY A 64 29.02 -26.64 -41.37
CA GLY A 64 27.86 -26.50 -40.48
C GLY A 64 26.69 -27.41 -40.84
N PHE A 65 25.60 -27.28 -40.08
CA PHE A 65 24.33 -27.97 -40.28
C PHE A 65 23.28 -27.00 -40.81
N ALA A 66 22.42 -27.45 -41.71
CA ALA A 66 21.24 -26.67 -42.11
C ALA A 66 20.25 -26.61 -40.94
N TYR A 67 19.64 -25.44 -40.72
CA TYR A 67 18.61 -25.25 -39.71
C TYR A 67 17.23 -25.52 -40.31
N ASP A 68 16.60 -26.61 -39.88
CA ASP A 68 15.28 -27.06 -40.30
C ASP A 68 14.21 -26.97 -39.19
N GLY A 69 14.61 -26.62 -37.97
CA GLY A 69 13.72 -26.41 -36.84
C GLY A 69 14.46 -26.36 -35.50
N PRO A 70 13.73 -26.24 -34.38
CA PRO A 70 14.32 -26.21 -33.04
C PRO A 70 15.24 -27.41 -32.75
N VAL A 71 16.45 -27.13 -32.25
CA VAL A 71 17.46 -28.16 -31.94
C VAL A 71 17.75 -28.16 -30.45
N ALA A 72 17.56 -29.31 -29.81
CA ALA A 72 17.89 -29.49 -28.40
C ALA A 72 19.40 -29.71 -28.26
N LEU A 73 20.01 -28.98 -27.32
CA LEU A 73 21.42 -29.15 -26.98
C LEU A 73 21.53 -29.85 -25.63
N SER A 74 22.51 -30.74 -25.50
CA SER A 74 22.88 -31.39 -24.24
C SER A 74 24.36 -31.12 -23.95
N GLY A 75 24.68 -30.74 -22.72
CA GLY A 75 26.06 -30.56 -22.26
C GLY A 75 26.23 -29.40 -21.29
N TYR A 76 27.41 -29.35 -20.69
CA TYR A 76 27.84 -28.33 -19.73
C TYR A 76 29.20 -27.76 -20.16
N GLY A 77 29.48 -26.50 -19.81
CA GLY A 77 30.69 -25.78 -20.20
C GLY A 77 30.40 -24.60 -21.14
N ASP A 78 31.46 -24.12 -21.80
CA ASP A 78 31.38 -23.00 -22.74
C ASP A 78 30.95 -23.47 -24.13
N PHE A 79 30.02 -22.73 -24.73
CA PHE A 79 29.50 -22.96 -26.06
C PHE A 79 29.67 -21.72 -26.93
N ASN A 80 29.95 -21.95 -28.22
CA ASN A 80 30.04 -20.91 -29.24
C ASN A 80 29.22 -21.33 -30.46
N LEU A 81 28.12 -20.62 -30.72
CA LEU A 81 27.26 -20.82 -31.87
C LEU A 81 27.58 -19.78 -32.93
N THR A 82 27.92 -20.22 -34.13
CA THR A 82 28.03 -19.38 -35.33
C THR A 82 26.87 -19.70 -36.25
N ILE A 83 26.12 -18.69 -36.69
CA ILE A 83 24.98 -18.82 -37.61
C ILE A 83 25.30 -18.05 -38.88
N ALA A 84 25.17 -18.72 -40.03
CA ALA A 84 25.21 -18.08 -41.34
C ALA A 84 23.80 -18.08 -41.93
N THR A 85 23.32 -16.94 -42.41
CA THR A 85 22.06 -16.87 -43.18
C THR A 85 22.36 -16.41 -44.59
N VAL A 86 21.90 -17.19 -45.56
CA VAL A 86 22.08 -17.00 -46.99
C VAL A 86 20.78 -16.52 -47.59
N GLN A 87 20.83 -15.45 -48.39
CA GLN A 87 19.69 -14.90 -49.11
C GLN A 87 19.58 -15.50 -50.51
N LYS A 88 18.41 -15.34 -51.12
CA LYS A 88 18.15 -15.76 -52.52
C LYS A 88 19.10 -15.16 -53.56
N ASP A 89 19.69 -13.99 -53.29
CA ASP A 89 20.69 -13.35 -54.17
C ASP A 89 22.13 -13.86 -53.94
N GLY A 90 22.32 -14.83 -53.04
CA GLY A 90 23.61 -15.44 -52.71
C GLY A 90 24.43 -14.69 -51.66
N LYS A 91 23.97 -13.53 -51.18
CA LYS A 91 24.63 -12.84 -50.05
C LYS A 91 24.37 -13.58 -48.75
N TYR A 92 25.31 -13.49 -47.82
CA TYR A 92 25.14 -14.04 -46.50
C TYR A 92 25.70 -13.12 -45.42
N TYR A 93 25.23 -13.32 -44.20
CA TYR A 93 25.78 -12.68 -43.01
C TYR A 93 25.97 -13.72 -41.90
N ILE A 94 26.88 -13.42 -40.97
CA ILE A 94 27.25 -14.30 -39.86
C ILE A 94 26.90 -13.63 -38.53
N GLN A 95 26.29 -14.39 -37.62
CA GLN A 95 26.09 -14.03 -36.22
C GLN A 95 26.82 -15.02 -35.31
N ASN A 96 27.32 -14.55 -34.17
CA ASN A 96 27.95 -15.39 -33.16
C ASN A 96 27.27 -15.18 -31.81
N VAL A 97 27.09 -16.26 -31.04
CA VAL A 97 26.58 -16.22 -29.68
C VAL A 97 27.44 -17.14 -28.82
N SER A 98 27.94 -16.62 -27.71
CA SER A 98 28.75 -17.35 -26.74
C SER A 98 28.04 -17.41 -25.40
N TRP A 99 27.94 -18.58 -24.78
CA TRP A 99 27.31 -18.75 -23.47
C TRP A 99 27.95 -19.90 -22.69
N ASN A 100 27.71 -19.91 -21.38
CA ASN A 100 28.16 -20.99 -20.49
C ASN A 100 26.96 -21.72 -19.89
N VAL A 101 27.09 -23.04 -19.75
CA VAL A 101 26.12 -23.87 -19.02
C VAL A 101 26.82 -24.55 -17.85
N SER A 102 26.54 -24.11 -16.62
CA SER A 102 27.19 -24.68 -15.43
C SER A 102 26.50 -25.95 -14.90
N GLY A 103 25.24 -26.16 -15.28
CA GLY A 103 24.50 -27.39 -15.02
C GLY A 103 23.96 -27.57 -13.61
N ARG A 104 22.63 -27.60 -13.49
CA ARG A 104 21.91 -28.12 -12.33
C ARG A 104 20.69 -28.93 -12.77
N GLY A 105 20.17 -29.76 -11.87
CA GLY A 105 18.92 -30.49 -12.09
C GLY A 105 17.76 -29.55 -12.44
N ARG A 106 16.92 -29.99 -13.38
CA ARG A 106 15.71 -29.28 -13.83
C ARG A 106 14.79 -28.99 -12.64
N PRO A 107 14.24 -27.76 -12.49
CA PRO A 107 13.20 -27.51 -11.51
C PRO A 107 11.95 -28.34 -11.81
N ASN A 108 11.40 -29.03 -10.80
CA ASN A 108 10.27 -29.96 -10.97
C ASN A 108 8.96 -29.29 -11.45
N TYR A 109 8.85 -27.98 -11.33
CA TYR A 109 7.67 -27.21 -11.74
C TYR A 109 7.70 -26.76 -13.20
N ILE A 110 8.80 -27.01 -13.95
CA ILE A 110 8.86 -26.73 -15.39
C ILE A 110 8.51 -28.00 -16.17
N PRO A 111 7.40 -28.00 -16.94
CA PRO A 111 6.90 -29.18 -17.64
C PRO A 111 7.59 -29.38 -19.00
N ILE A 112 8.91 -29.51 -18.99
CA ILE A 112 9.72 -29.87 -20.17
C ILE A 112 10.37 -31.23 -19.94
N SER A 113 10.33 -32.13 -20.92
CA SER A 113 11.00 -33.43 -20.87
C SER A 113 12.47 -33.32 -21.28
N ASP A 114 13.29 -34.31 -20.91
CA ASP A 114 14.70 -34.32 -21.32
C ASP A 114 14.81 -34.49 -22.84
N GLY A 115 15.64 -33.66 -23.48
CA GLY A 115 15.81 -33.67 -24.95
C GLY A 115 14.80 -32.82 -25.72
N GLU A 116 13.82 -32.22 -25.05
CA GLU A 116 12.90 -31.25 -25.69
C GLU A 116 13.56 -29.88 -25.82
N SER A 117 13.25 -29.17 -26.90
CA SER A 117 13.78 -27.83 -27.16
C SER A 117 12.95 -26.73 -26.49
N TYR A 118 11.69 -26.98 -26.15
CA TYR A 118 10.78 -25.98 -25.61
C TYR A 118 9.64 -26.62 -24.82
N VAL A 119 8.96 -25.82 -24.00
CA VAL A 119 7.72 -26.19 -23.32
C VAL A 119 6.55 -25.87 -24.25
N ASN A 120 5.72 -26.85 -24.58
CA ASN A 120 4.46 -26.59 -25.28
C ASN A 120 3.48 -25.87 -24.35
N PHE A 121 2.97 -24.72 -24.81
CA PHE A 121 2.08 -23.87 -24.04
C PHE A 121 0.79 -23.61 -24.82
N THR A 122 -0.34 -23.84 -24.15
CA THR A 122 -1.70 -23.56 -24.64
C THR A 122 -2.50 -22.90 -23.51
N GLU A 123 -3.75 -22.53 -23.77
CA GLU A 123 -4.71 -22.02 -22.79
C GLU A 123 -4.94 -22.96 -21.60
N THR A 124 -4.62 -24.26 -21.73
CA THR A 124 -4.74 -25.25 -20.66
C THR A 124 -3.46 -25.43 -19.84
N THR A 125 -2.31 -24.97 -20.34
CA THR A 125 -1.02 -25.11 -19.66
C THR A 125 -0.92 -24.11 -18.53
N LYS A 126 -0.51 -24.57 -17.35
CA LYS A 126 -0.23 -23.72 -16.18
C LYS A 126 1.13 -24.10 -15.58
N ILE A 127 1.97 -23.10 -15.31
CA ILE A 127 3.25 -23.28 -14.63
C ILE A 127 3.16 -22.56 -13.29
N SER A 128 3.16 -23.30 -12.19
CA SER A 128 3.14 -22.73 -10.83
C SER A 128 4.58 -22.45 -10.36
N ILE A 129 4.92 -21.18 -10.22
CA ILE A 129 6.24 -20.72 -9.80
C ILE A 129 6.24 -20.53 -8.28
N PRO A 130 7.19 -21.12 -7.53
CA PRO A 130 7.30 -20.92 -6.10
C PRO A 130 7.63 -19.47 -5.72
N ASP A 131 7.16 -18.99 -4.57
CA ASP A 131 7.41 -17.63 -4.05
C ASP A 131 8.91 -17.34 -3.81
N THR A 132 9.77 -18.36 -3.81
CA THR A 132 11.24 -18.20 -3.70
C THR A 132 11.94 -17.96 -5.03
N VAL A 133 11.21 -17.93 -6.14
CA VAL A 133 11.74 -17.85 -7.51
C VAL A 133 11.23 -16.58 -8.16
N TYR A 134 12.16 -15.83 -8.78
CA TYR A 134 11.83 -14.70 -9.63
C TYR A 134 11.77 -15.14 -11.08
N TRP A 135 10.84 -14.61 -11.87
CA TRP A 135 10.68 -14.96 -13.27
C TRP A 135 10.29 -13.76 -14.14
N ALA A 136 10.63 -13.82 -15.42
CA ALA A 136 10.18 -12.89 -16.43
C ALA A 136 9.98 -13.64 -17.75
N ALA A 137 9.07 -13.16 -18.59
CA ALA A 137 8.82 -13.75 -19.89
C ALA A 137 8.77 -12.68 -20.98
N GLY A 138 9.05 -13.13 -22.21
CA GLY A 138 9.03 -12.25 -23.37
C GLY A 138 10.35 -11.59 -23.69
N GLU A 139 10.28 -10.65 -24.62
CA GLU A 139 11.43 -9.82 -24.94
C GLU A 139 11.74 -8.89 -23.77
N ILE A 140 13.00 -8.94 -23.34
CA ILE A 140 13.56 -8.12 -22.29
C ILE A 140 14.74 -7.37 -22.93
N ALA A 141 14.90 -6.09 -22.61
CA ALA A 141 15.91 -5.22 -23.23
C ALA A 141 17.36 -5.69 -22.97
N THR A 142 17.56 -6.53 -21.94
CA THR A 142 18.85 -7.10 -21.57
C THR A 142 18.90 -8.61 -21.85
N THR A 143 20.09 -9.13 -22.11
CA THR A 143 20.32 -10.59 -22.31
C THR A 143 19.98 -11.41 -21.06
N VAL A 144 20.09 -10.81 -19.87
CA VAL A 144 19.68 -11.40 -18.58
C VAL A 144 18.92 -10.32 -17.77
N PRO A 145 17.66 -10.58 -17.36
CA PRO A 145 16.87 -9.62 -16.60
C PRO A 145 17.46 -9.35 -15.20
N ASP A 146 17.36 -8.09 -14.76
CA ASP A 146 17.56 -7.75 -13.36
C ASP A 146 16.35 -8.21 -12.54
N THR A 147 16.57 -8.61 -11.29
CA THR A 147 15.53 -9.10 -10.38
C THR A 147 14.46 -8.04 -10.12
N ALA A 148 14.82 -6.76 -10.17
CA ALA A 148 13.86 -5.65 -10.04
C ALA A 148 12.82 -5.61 -11.18
N GLU A 149 13.11 -6.24 -12.32
CA GLU A 149 12.23 -6.32 -13.48
C GLU A 149 11.45 -7.65 -13.55
N MET A 150 11.69 -8.56 -12.60
CA MET A 150 11.12 -9.89 -12.55
C MET A 150 9.97 -9.98 -11.55
N GLN A 151 8.96 -10.79 -11.87
CA GLN A 151 7.88 -11.14 -10.95
C GLN A 151 8.33 -12.23 -9.98
N GLN A 152 7.71 -12.31 -8.80
CA GLN A 152 8.03 -13.31 -7.78
C GLN A 152 6.85 -14.26 -7.58
N GLY A 153 7.10 -15.58 -7.66
CA GLY A 153 6.06 -16.60 -7.49
C GLY A 153 4.91 -16.51 -8.51
N GLY A 154 3.79 -17.17 -8.19
CA GLY A 154 2.54 -17.07 -8.96
C GLY A 154 2.36 -18.16 -10.02
N VAL A 155 1.45 -17.92 -10.97
CA VAL A 155 1.09 -18.87 -12.02
C VAL A 155 1.24 -18.21 -13.39
N ILE A 156 1.98 -18.86 -14.27
CA ILE A 156 2.07 -18.50 -15.68
C ILE A 156 0.94 -19.24 -16.41
N SER A 157 0.05 -18.49 -17.06
CA SER A 157 -1.10 -19.02 -17.81
C SER A 157 -1.52 -18.08 -18.95
N MET A 158 -2.38 -18.57 -19.85
CA MET A 158 -3.10 -17.78 -20.85
C MET A 158 -4.60 -17.83 -20.56
N ASP A 159 -5.33 -16.80 -20.98
CA ASP A 159 -6.79 -16.69 -20.78
C ASP A 159 -7.56 -17.20 -22.00
N GLY A 160 -6.94 -17.15 -23.18
CA GLY A 160 -7.46 -17.67 -24.44
C GLY A 160 -6.37 -18.32 -25.29
N GLY A 161 -6.77 -18.94 -26.39
CA GLY A 161 -5.84 -19.52 -27.35
C GLY A 161 -5.26 -18.50 -28.32
N CYS A 162 -4.33 -18.93 -29.16
CA CYS A 162 -3.74 -18.14 -30.22
C CYS A 162 -4.03 -18.73 -31.61
N SER A 163 -4.11 -17.88 -32.62
CA SER A 163 -4.15 -18.29 -34.03
C SER A 163 -2.77 -18.44 -34.67
N ILE A 164 -1.71 -18.00 -33.99
CA ILE A 164 -0.33 -18.04 -34.47
C ILE A 164 0.59 -18.73 -33.47
N ASP A 165 1.52 -19.52 -33.98
CA ASP A 165 2.61 -20.09 -33.18
C ASP A 165 3.62 -18.97 -32.83
N ARG A 166 4.15 -19.01 -31.61
CA ARG A 166 5.21 -18.09 -31.17
C ARG A 166 6.15 -18.77 -30.18
N PHE A 167 7.43 -18.47 -30.28
CA PHE A 167 8.41 -18.84 -29.26
C PHE A 167 8.66 -17.67 -28.31
N LEU A 168 8.59 -17.96 -27.02
CA LEU A 168 8.68 -16.97 -25.96
C LEU A 168 9.72 -17.41 -24.93
N PRO A 169 10.75 -16.61 -24.64
CA PRO A 169 11.69 -16.95 -23.59
C PRO A 169 11.07 -16.76 -22.21
N LEU A 170 11.39 -17.68 -21.31
CA LEU A 170 11.08 -17.66 -19.88
C LEU A 170 12.38 -17.69 -19.09
N TYR A 171 12.62 -16.65 -18.32
CA TYR A 171 13.78 -16.49 -17.45
C TYR A 171 13.36 -16.82 -16.01
N LEU A 172 14.17 -17.59 -15.30
CA LEU A 172 13.96 -17.89 -13.88
C LEU A 172 15.25 -17.59 -13.11
N LYS A 173 15.15 -16.88 -12.00
CA LYS A 173 16.25 -16.67 -11.06
C LYS A 173 15.93 -17.39 -9.75
N THR A 174 16.83 -18.29 -9.37
CA THR A 174 16.78 -19.03 -8.11
C THR A 174 17.99 -18.66 -7.24
N SER A 175 18.04 -19.15 -6.00
CA SER A 175 19.23 -19.02 -5.15
C SER A 175 20.49 -19.64 -5.76
N ALA A 176 20.35 -20.55 -6.74
CA ALA A 176 21.47 -21.19 -7.43
C ALA A 176 21.97 -20.39 -8.65
N GLY A 177 21.19 -19.45 -9.18
CA GLY A 177 21.46 -18.76 -10.44
C GLY A 177 20.27 -18.79 -11.40
N TYR A 178 20.56 -18.56 -12.69
CA TYR A 178 19.56 -18.35 -13.73
C TYR A 178 19.27 -19.62 -14.55
N PHE A 179 18.00 -19.94 -14.74
CA PHE A 179 17.52 -20.84 -15.77
C PHE A 179 16.87 -20.03 -16.89
N ARG A 180 16.90 -20.58 -18.10
CA ARG A 180 16.17 -20.03 -19.24
C ARG A 180 15.57 -21.15 -20.06
N TYR A 181 14.26 -21.07 -20.25
CA TYR A 181 13.46 -22.00 -21.03
C TYR A 181 12.80 -21.26 -22.18
N ILE A 182 12.43 -21.97 -23.24
CA ILE A 182 11.61 -21.42 -24.30
C ILE A 182 10.23 -22.05 -24.20
N LEU A 183 9.19 -21.22 -24.20
CA LEU A 183 7.79 -21.62 -24.31
C LEU A 183 7.39 -21.51 -25.78
N LYS A 184 6.74 -22.53 -26.33
CA LYS A 184 6.09 -22.47 -27.63
C LYS A 184 4.60 -22.29 -27.41
N ILE A 185 4.11 -21.08 -27.64
CA ILE A 185 2.68 -20.81 -27.71
C ILE A 185 2.18 -21.46 -29.00
N ASN A 186 1.30 -22.45 -28.89
CA ASN A 186 0.79 -23.18 -30.05
C ASN A 186 -0.50 -22.53 -30.55
N SER A 187 -0.61 -22.42 -31.87
CA SER A 187 -1.87 -22.14 -32.54
C SER A 187 -2.83 -23.31 -32.34
N ASN A 188 -4.11 -23.00 -32.09
CA ASN A 188 -5.12 -24.04 -31.99
C ASN A 188 -5.62 -24.40 -33.39
N ALA A 189 -5.38 -25.65 -33.79
CA ALA A 189 -5.77 -26.16 -35.10
C ALA A 189 -7.30 -26.15 -35.31
N ASP A 190 -8.10 -26.19 -34.24
CA ASP A 190 -9.56 -26.13 -34.31
C ASP A 190 -10.07 -24.78 -34.82
N TYR A 191 -9.22 -23.75 -34.87
CA TYR A 191 -9.56 -22.44 -35.44
C TYR A 191 -9.48 -22.43 -36.97
N LEU A 192 -8.82 -23.42 -37.58
CA LEU A 192 -8.51 -23.45 -39.01
C LEU A 192 -9.67 -24.00 -39.83
N LEU A 193 -9.92 -23.36 -40.97
CA LEU A 193 -10.86 -23.79 -41.99
C LEU A 193 -10.13 -24.38 -43.20
N ALA A 194 -10.86 -25.19 -43.97
CA ALA A 194 -10.46 -25.52 -45.33
C ALA A 194 -10.46 -24.26 -46.21
N LYS A 195 -9.61 -24.27 -47.25
CA LYS A 195 -9.59 -23.21 -48.26
C LYS A 195 -10.99 -23.04 -48.86
N PRO A 196 -11.56 -21.82 -48.88
CA PRO A 196 -12.89 -21.62 -49.42
C PRO A 196 -12.89 -21.83 -50.95
N ILE A 197 -13.91 -22.52 -51.44
CA ILE A 197 -14.13 -22.79 -52.87
C ILE A 197 -15.06 -21.71 -53.42
N ALA A 198 -14.72 -21.13 -54.56
CA ALA A 198 -15.54 -20.09 -55.19
C ALA A 198 -16.92 -20.66 -55.60
N GLU A 199 -17.99 -20.04 -55.11
CA GLU A 199 -19.37 -20.43 -55.47
C GLU A 199 -19.76 -20.00 -56.89
N GLN A 200 -19.09 -18.98 -57.42
CA GLN A 200 -19.38 -18.40 -58.73
C GLN A 200 -18.08 -18.11 -59.47
N GLU A 201 -17.99 -18.56 -60.72
CA GLU A 201 -16.92 -18.21 -61.64
C GLU A 201 -17.35 -17.00 -62.49
N GLY A 202 -16.40 -16.13 -62.88
CA GLY A 202 -16.66 -15.03 -63.82
C GLY A 202 -16.39 -13.62 -63.31
N ILE A 203 -16.13 -13.43 -62.01
CA ILE A 203 -15.70 -12.14 -61.45
C ILE A 203 -14.45 -12.29 -60.58
N GLU A 204 -13.61 -11.26 -60.53
CA GLU A 204 -12.53 -11.10 -59.55
C GLU A 204 -12.53 -9.68 -58.99
N PHE A 205 -12.00 -9.52 -57.77
CA PHE A 205 -11.78 -8.20 -57.18
C PHE A 205 -10.30 -7.85 -57.23
N ALA A 206 -9.97 -6.75 -57.91
CA ALA A 206 -8.62 -6.20 -57.91
C ALA A 206 -8.31 -5.49 -56.58
N SER A 207 -9.33 -4.92 -55.96
CA SER A 207 -9.34 -4.42 -54.57
C SER A 207 -10.78 -4.27 -54.12
N TRP A 208 -11.01 -3.82 -52.88
CA TRP A 208 -12.34 -3.68 -52.30
C TRP A 208 -13.38 -3.04 -53.23
N ASN A 209 -13.02 -1.98 -53.94
CA ASN A 209 -13.96 -1.18 -54.74
C ASN A 209 -13.93 -1.51 -56.25
N TYR A 210 -13.11 -2.46 -56.70
CA TYR A 210 -12.88 -2.66 -58.14
C TYR A 210 -13.10 -4.12 -58.54
N ILE A 211 -14.11 -4.34 -59.39
CA ILE A 211 -14.45 -5.65 -59.95
C ILE A 211 -13.99 -5.74 -61.38
N ARG A 212 -13.48 -6.91 -61.76
CA ARG A 212 -13.25 -7.31 -63.14
C ARG A 212 -14.10 -8.52 -63.47
N PHE A 213 -14.57 -8.58 -64.71
CA PHE A 213 -15.23 -9.76 -65.25
C PHE A 213 -14.19 -10.60 -65.99
N LEU A 214 -14.08 -11.87 -65.61
CA LEU A 214 -13.12 -12.81 -66.18
C LEU A 214 -13.56 -13.23 -67.60
N ASN A 215 -12.61 -13.69 -68.42
CA ASN A 215 -12.78 -14.25 -69.78
C ASN A 215 -12.89 -13.29 -70.99
N GLY A 216 -12.44 -12.03 -70.89
CA GLY A 216 -12.05 -11.23 -72.08
C GLY A 216 -13.13 -10.96 -73.14
N ARG A 217 -14.42 -11.11 -72.81
CA ARG A 217 -15.56 -10.84 -73.70
C ARG A 217 -16.19 -9.50 -73.37
N ASN A 218 -16.87 -8.91 -74.36
CA ASN A 218 -17.77 -7.79 -74.12
C ASN A 218 -18.87 -8.25 -73.14
N VAL A 219 -18.83 -7.73 -71.92
CA VAL A 219 -19.84 -7.97 -70.89
C VAL A 219 -20.73 -6.72 -70.80
N ILE A 220 -22.01 -6.94 -70.51
CA ILE A 220 -22.88 -5.90 -69.96
C ILE A 220 -23.21 -6.29 -68.53
N TYR A 221 -23.28 -5.30 -67.63
CA TYR A 221 -23.60 -5.53 -66.23
C TYR A 221 -24.70 -4.58 -65.76
N SER A 222 -25.43 -5.00 -64.74
CA SER A 222 -26.41 -4.20 -64.01
C SER A 222 -26.06 -4.25 -62.53
N LEU A 223 -25.99 -3.08 -61.89
CA LEU A 223 -25.79 -2.94 -60.45
C LEU A 223 -27.15 -2.61 -59.81
N ASP A 224 -27.54 -3.37 -58.78
CA ASP A 224 -28.74 -3.16 -57.97
C ASP A 224 -30.06 -3.03 -58.76
N GLY A 225 -30.16 -3.74 -59.89
CA GLY A 225 -31.31 -3.68 -60.78
C GLY A 225 -31.41 -2.40 -61.63
N GLY A 226 -30.33 -1.63 -61.70
CA GLY A 226 -30.19 -0.47 -62.59
C GLY A 226 -30.11 -0.83 -64.09
N PRO A 227 -29.83 0.16 -64.95
CA PRO A 227 -29.71 -0.09 -66.39
C PRO A 227 -28.50 -1.00 -66.70
N TRP A 228 -28.61 -1.78 -67.79
CA TRP A 228 -27.49 -2.55 -68.33
C TRP A 228 -26.44 -1.63 -68.95
N ILE A 229 -25.20 -1.70 -68.45
CA ILE A 229 -24.08 -0.86 -68.85
C ILE A 229 -23.01 -1.75 -69.50
N GLN A 230 -22.50 -1.34 -70.65
CA GLN A 230 -21.35 -1.99 -71.27
C GLN A 230 -20.09 -1.77 -70.42
N THR A 231 -19.40 -2.86 -70.08
CA THR A 231 -18.28 -2.84 -69.14
C THR A 231 -17.12 -1.98 -69.64
N LYS A 232 -16.60 -1.11 -68.76
CA LYS A 232 -15.27 -0.50 -68.84
C LYS A 232 -14.46 -1.08 -67.69
N ASP A 233 -13.61 -2.06 -67.98
CA ASP A 233 -12.86 -2.82 -66.97
C ASP A 233 -11.70 -1.96 -66.38
N PRO A 234 -11.57 -1.79 -65.04
CA PRO A 234 -12.41 -2.34 -63.96
C PRO A 234 -13.63 -1.48 -63.58
N VAL A 235 -14.67 -2.13 -63.06
CA VAL A 235 -15.90 -1.50 -62.56
C VAL A 235 -15.74 -1.05 -61.11
N LEU A 236 -16.01 0.23 -60.85
CA LEU A 236 -16.02 0.82 -59.51
C LEU A 236 -17.34 0.53 -58.79
N ILE A 237 -17.26 0.05 -57.55
CA ILE A 237 -18.40 -0.20 -56.66
C ILE A 237 -18.14 0.42 -55.29
N ASP A 238 -19.16 1.08 -54.74
CA ASP A 238 -19.14 1.60 -53.37
C ASP A 238 -19.26 0.43 -52.37
N ARG A 239 -18.40 0.37 -51.36
CA ARG A 239 -18.39 -0.75 -50.39
C ARG A 239 -18.90 -0.34 -49.01
N THR A 240 -19.52 0.83 -48.89
CA THR A 240 -20.23 1.26 -47.66
C THR A 240 -21.54 0.50 -47.44
N LYS A 241 -22.08 -0.16 -48.48
CA LYS A 241 -23.29 -0.97 -48.43
C LYS A 241 -23.14 -2.23 -49.30
N GLY A 242 -24.10 -3.15 -49.18
CA GLY A 242 -24.20 -4.31 -50.04
C GLY A 242 -24.73 -3.96 -51.43
N HIS A 243 -24.33 -4.73 -52.44
CA HIS A 243 -24.71 -4.56 -53.84
C HIS A 243 -25.04 -5.90 -54.50
N THR A 244 -25.98 -5.90 -55.43
CA THR A 244 -26.24 -7.06 -56.30
C THR A 244 -25.71 -6.75 -57.70
N VAL A 245 -24.76 -7.55 -58.18
CA VAL A 245 -24.23 -7.43 -59.54
C VAL A 245 -24.81 -8.56 -60.39
N ALA A 246 -25.42 -8.18 -61.50
CA ALA A 246 -25.87 -9.11 -62.53
C ALA A 246 -25.07 -8.87 -63.82
N TRP A 247 -24.58 -9.91 -64.50
CA TRP A 247 -23.84 -9.75 -65.76
C TRP A 247 -24.24 -10.77 -66.82
N LYS A 248 -23.97 -10.39 -68.09
CA LYS A 248 -24.20 -11.22 -69.27
C LYS A 248 -23.06 -11.08 -70.26
N HIS A 249 -22.67 -12.19 -70.89
CA HIS A 249 -21.73 -12.16 -71.99
C HIS A 249 -22.45 -11.80 -73.30
N LEU A 250 -21.92 -10.82 -74.04
CA LEU A 250 -22.35 -10.58 -75.41
C LEU A 250 -21.70 -11.64 -76.31
N THR A 251 -22.50 -12.50 -76.91
CA THR A 251 -22.06 -13.36 -78.01
C THR A 251 -21.74 -12.49 -79.21
N ALA A 252 -20.52 -12.61 -79.75
CA ALA A 252 -20.14 -11.88 -80.95
C ALA A 252 -20.98 -12.38 -82.13
N VAL A 253 -21.92 -11.56 -82.59
CA VAL A 253 -22.54 -11.72 -83.91
C VAL A 253 -22.22 -10.45 -84.71
N TYR A 254 -21.39 -10.62 -85.73
CA TYR A 254 -21.10 -9.62 -86.78
C TYR A 254 -22.38 -9.31 -87.58
N PRO A 255 -22.49 -8.18 -88.31
CA PRO A 255 -23.38 -7.11 -87.93
C PRO A 255 -24.37 -6.87 -89.07
N TYR A 256 -25.56 -7.46 -89.02
CA TYR A 256 -26.72 -6.91 -89.72
C TYR A 256 -27.98 -7.37 -88.97
N GLU A 257 -28.63 -6.39 -88.36
CA GLU A 257 -30.06 -6.28 -88.08
C GLU A 257 -30.83 -7.57 -87.74
N THR A 258 -31.11 -7.77 -86.45
CA THR A 258 -32.43 -7.59 -85.82
C THR A 258 -32.35 -8.11 -84.40
N GLU A 259 -32.93 -7.36 -83.47
CA GLU A 259 -33.05 -7.68 -82.06
C GLU A 259 -33.62 -9.09 -81.88
N THR A 260 -32.78 -10.07 -81.54
CA THR A 260 -33.15 -11.28 -80.77
C THR A 260 -31.88 -12.09 -80.49
N SER A 261 -30.89 -11.49 -79.82
CA SER A 261 -29.86 -12.28 -79.14
C SER A 261 -30.48 -12.90 -77.89
N ILE A 262 -30.55 -14.23 -77.88
CA ILE A 262 -31.03 -15.10 -76.80
C ILE A 262 -30.53 -14.58 -75.44
N PRO A 263 -31.40 -14.28 -74.46
CA PRO A 263 -30.93 -13.95 -73.13
C PRO A 263 -30.43 -15.25 -72.49
N THR A 264 -29.11 -15.41 -72.39
CA THR A 264 -28.59 -16.25 -71.30
C THR A 264 -29.07 -15.60 -70.01
N GLU A 265 -29.60 -16.41 -69.08
CA GLU A 265 -29.94 -15.92 -67.75
C GLU A 265 -28.72 -15.18 -67.18
N PRO A 266 -28.90 -14.01 -66.57
CA PRO A 266 -27.78 -13.30 -66.00
C PRO A 266 -27.19 -14.10 -64.84
N ASP A 267 -25.87 -14.17 -64.79
CA ASP A 267 -25.19 -14.54 -63.56
C ASP A 267 -25.45 -13.43 -62.54
N ILE A 268 -25.80 -13.80 -61.31
CA ILE A 268 -26.10 -12.87 -60.23
C ILE A 268 -25.23 -13.20 -59.03
N PHE A 269 -24.54 -12.18 -58.51
CA PHE A 269 -23.75 -12.29 -57.31
C PHE A 269 -24.05 -11.13 -56.35
N TYR A 270 -24.35 -11.46 -55.11
CA TYR A 270 -24.47 -10.47 -54.04
C TYR A 270 -23.10 -10.18 -53.45
N ILE A 271 -22.82 -8.90 -53.23
CA ILE A 271 -21.57 -8.42 -52.68
C ILE A 271 -21.87 -7.64 -51.40
N PRO A 272 -21.64 -8.20 -50.21
CA PRO A 272 -21.91 -7.51 -48.94
C PRO A 272 -20.99 -6.31 -48.74
N ALA A 273 -21.36 -5.32 -47.91
CA ALA A 273 -20.48 -4.19 -47.59
C ALA A 273 -19.08 -4.62 -47.11
N LYS A 274 -18.06 -3.76 -47.24
CA LYS A 274 -16.74 -4.01 -46.67
C LYS A 274 -16.89 -4.18 -45.15
N PRO A 275 -16.43 -5.30 -44.56
CA PRO A 275 -16.63 -5.54 -43.14
C PRO A 275 -15.66 -4.71 -42.29
N ALA A 276 -16.07 -4.42 -41.07
CA ALA A 276 -15.19 -3.96 -40.00
C ALA A 276 -14.88 -5.12 -39.03
N PHE A 277 -13.79 -5.00 -38.27
CA PHE A 277 -13.51 -5.94 -37.18
C PHE A 277 -14.32 -5.58 -35.93
N THR A 278 -14.82 -6.61 -35.26
CA THR A 278 -15.45 -6.56 -33.93
C THR A 278 -14.57 -7.29 -32.92
N GLY A 279 -14.74 -7.00 -31.62
CA GLY A 279 -13.99 -7.67 -30.54
C GLY A 279 -12.59 -7.09 -30.25
N LEU A 280 -12.25 -5.96 -30.88
CA LEU A 280 -11.02 -5.21 -30.58
C LEU A 280 -11.27 -4.23 -29.41
N PRO A 281 -10.27 -4.00 -28.54
CA PRO A 281 -10.34 -2.95 -27.52
C PRO A 281 -10.35 -1.56 -28.17
N GLU A 282 -10.99 -0.58 -27.53
CA GLU A 282 -11.20 0.78 -28.07
C GLU A 282 -9.88 1.49 -28.40
N ASP A 283 -8.90 1.39 -27.50
CA ASP A 283 -7.58 2.02 -27.64
C ASP A 283 -6.50 1.09 -28.23
N GLY A 284 -6.87 -0.13 -28.64
CA GLY A 284 -5.91 -1.11 -29.14
C GLY A 284 -4.99 -1.73 -28.07
N LEU A 285 -5.20 -1.44 -26.78
CA LEU A 285 -4.43 -2.00 -25.65
C LEU A 285 -5.36 -2.76 -24.70
N THR A 286 -4.93 -3.92 -24.21
CA THR A 286 -5.67 -4.71 -23.22
C THR A 286 -4.74 -5.65 -22.45
N ASN A 287 -5.17 -6.12 -21.29
CA ASN A 287 -4.53 -7.22 -20.57
C ASN A 287 -5.27 -8.56 -20.68
N SER A 288 -6.27 -8.63 -21.56
CA SER A 288 -7.11 -9.81 -21.77
C SER A 288 -6.95 -10.37 -23.18
N SER A 289 -7.36 -11.62 -23.39
CA SER A 289 -7.39 -12.22 -24.72
C SER A 289 -8.34 -11.49 -25.67
N VAL A 290 -8.01 -11.49 -26.96
CA VAL A 290 -8.74 -10.79 -28.02
C VAL A 290 -9.22 -11.79 -29.05
N VAL A 291 -10.49 -11.67 -29.43
CA VAL A 291 -11.10 -12.43 -30.53
C VAL A 291 -11.64 -11.45 -31.54
N ALA A 292 -10.89 -11.26 -32.63
CA ALA A 292 -11.24 -10.32 -33.68
C ALA A 292 -11.93 -11.03 -34.84
N SER A 293 -13.16 -10.60 -35.18
CA SER A 293 -13.96 -11.20 -36.26
C SER A 293 -14.55 -10.11 -37.17
N PRO A 294 -14.70 -10.36 -38.48
CA PRO A 294 -15.52 -9.50 -39.33
C PRO A 294 -16.94 -9.38 -38.76
N ASP A 295 -17.51 -8.19 -38.81
CA ASP A 295 -18.90 -7.90 -38.42
C ASP A 295 -19.95 -8.70 -39.23
N ASN A 296 -19.56 -9.20 -40.40
CA ASN A 296 -20.32 -10.16 -41.19
C ASN A 296 -19.62 -11.53 -41.22
N SER A 297 -20.27 -12.52 -40.59
CA SER A 297 -19.76 -13.89 -40.41
C SER A 297 -19.60 -14.71 -41.69
N ASP A 298 -20.12 -14.24 -42.83
CA ASP A 298 -19.95 -14.90 -44.12
C ASP A 298 -18.55 -14.67 -44.71
N TYR A 299 -17.81 -13.68 -44.21
CA TYR A 299 -16.42 -13.46 -44.61
C TYR A 299 -15.50 -14.49 -43.97
N ILE A 300 -14.51 -14.93 -44.74
CA ILE A 300 -13.42 -15.81 -44.31
C ILE A 300 -12.11 -15.06 -44.47
N LEU A 301 -11.26 -15.16 -43.46
CA LEU A 301 -9.94 -14.54 -43.42
C LEU A 301 -8.90 -15.55 -43.87
N GLU A 302 -8.00 -15.15 -44.76
CA GLU A 302 -6.75 -15.84 -45.07
C GLU A 302 -5.60 -15.09 -44.42
N TYR A 303 -4.83 -15.79 -43.60
CA TYR A 303 -3.61 -15.30 -42.98
C TYR A 303 -2.41 -16.09 -43.50
N THR A 304 -1.32 -15.40 -43.83
CA THR A 304 -0.08 -16.04 -44.26
C THR A 304 0.85 -16.21 -43.07
N LEU A 305 1.16 -17.45 -42.72
CA LEU A 305 2.12 -17.80 -41.67
C LEU A 305 3.55 -17.40 -42.08
N GLN A 306 4.47 -17.33 -41.11
CA GLN A 306 5.87 -16.96 -41.36
C GLN A 306 6.59 -17.91 -42.35
N ASP A 307 6.18 -19.17 -42.40
CA ASP A 307 6.71 -20.16 -43.34
C ASP A 307 6.11 -20.06 -44.76
N GLY A 308 5.25 -19.07 -44.99
CA GLY A 308 4.60 -18.81 -46.28
C GLY A 308 3.32 -19.61 -46.53
N ARG A 309 2.90 -20.50 -45.61
CA ARG A 309 1.63 -21.23 -45.75
C ARG A 309 0.44 -20.31 -45.46
N SER A 310 -0.62 -20.45 -46.26
CA SER A 310 -1.92 -19.81 -45.98
C SER A 310 -2.77 -20.66 -45.02
N VAL A 311 -3.37 -20.00 -44.04
CA VAL A 311 -4.41 -20.56 -43.17
C VAL A 311 -5.69 -19.75 -43.29
N TYR A 312 -6.83 -20.40 -43.07
CA TYR A 312 -8.15 -19.78 -43.20
C TYR A 312 -8.88 -19.78 -41.86
N LEU A 313 -9.49 -18.67 -41.49
CA LEU A 313 -10.06 -18.42 -40.16
C LEU A 313 -11.39 -17.67 -40.26
N ARG A 314 -12.29 -17.86 -39.28
CA ARG A 314 -13.45 -16.96 -39.09
C ARG A 314 -13.12 -15.79 -38.16
N SER A 315 -12.29 -16.08 -37.17
CA SER A 315 -11.88 -15.15 -36.13
C SER A 315 -10.39 -15.30 -35.91
N PHE A 316 -9.71 -14.19 -35.62
CA PHE A 316 -8.34 -14.20 -35.16
C PHE A 316 -8.31 -14.14 -33.65
N TYR A 317 -7.70 -15.16 -33.04
CA TYR A 317 -7.49 -15.27 -31.60
C TYR A 317 -6.07 -14.80 -31.27
N ALA A 318 -5.97 -13.80 -30.41
CA ALA A 318 -4.71 -13.25 -29.93
C ALA A 318 -4.68 -13.30 -28.41
N ASP A 319 -3.66 -13.94 -27.86
CA ASP A 319 -3.38 -13.90 -26.43
C ASP A 319 -1.89 -14.02 -26.14
N THR A 320 -1.50 -13.69 -24.92
CA THR A 320 -0.17 -13.99 -24.39
C THR A 320 -0.24 -14.52 -22.97
N ILE A 321 0.89 -15.01 -22.46
CA ILE A 321 0.99 -15.51 -21.09
C ILE A 321 1.04 -14.35 -20.09
N THR A 322 0.67 -14.63 -18.85
CA THR A 322 0.97 -13.76 -17.70
C THR A 322 2.43 -13.33 -17.73
N GLY A 323 2.69 -12.03 -17.53
CA GLY A 323 4.03 -11.43 -17.47
C GLY A 323 4.66 -11.01 -18.81
N ASP A 324 4.03 -11.35 -19.94
CA ASP A 324 4.49 -10.95 -21.27
C ASP A 324 3.73 -9.72 -21.82
N ILE A 325 4.34 -9.06 -22.81
CA ILE A 325 3.74 -8.00 -23.61
C ILE A 325 3.92 -8.38 -25.08
N CYS A 326 2.84 -8.39 -25.85
CA CYS A 326 2.89 -8.77 -27.26
C CYS A 326 2.01 -7.85 -28.12
N GLU A 327 2.57 -7.37 -29.23
CA GLU A 327 1.82 -6.68 -30.27
C GLU A 327 1.42 -7.67 -31.38
N PHE A 328 0.17 -7.58 -31.82
CA PHE A 328 -0.38 -8.34 -32.94
C PHE A 328 -0.86 -7.36 -34.01
N ALA A 329 -0.21 -7.37 -35.17
CA ALA A 329 -0.59 -6.56 -36.33
C ALA A 329 -0.87 -7.43 -37.57
N PRO A 330 -1.88 -8.32 -37.54
CA PRO A 330 -2.12 -9.24 -38.65
C PRO A 330 -2.70 -8.53 -39.88
N GLU A 331 -2.30 -9.00 -41.06
CA GLU A 331 -2.90 -8.64 -42.35
C GLU A 331 -3.59 -9.87 -42.95
N PHE A 332 -4.85 -9.72 -43.33
CA PHE A 332 -5.69 -10.78 -43.89
C PHE A 332 -6.06 -10.49 -45.33
N THR A 333 -6.02 -11.51 -46.17
CA THR A 333 -6.79 -11.52 -47.42
C THR A 333 -8.20 -12.02 -47.12
N VAL A 334 -9.24 -11.29 -47.55
CA VAL A 334 -10.63 -11.59 -47.18
C VAL A 334 -11.36 -12.22 -48.35
N TYR A 335 -12.12 -13.27 -48.07
CA TYR A 335 -12.95 -14.01 -49.02
C TYR A 335 -14.42 -13.92 -48.65
N TYR A 336 -15.29 -13.78 -49.63
CA TYR A 336 -16.74 -13.97 -49.49
C TYR A 336 -17.17 -15.03 -50.50
N ARG A 337 -17.82 -16.10 -50.02
CA ARG A 337 -18.26 -17.24 -50.85
C ARG A 337 -17.14 -17.77 -51.77
N GLY A 338 -15.91 -17.83 -51.24
CA GLY A 338 -14.70 -18.27 -51.93
C GLY A 338 -14.09 -17.31 -52.96
N ILE A 339 -14.67 -16.12 -53.17
CA ILE A 339 -14.10 -15.09 -54.04
C ILE A 339 -13.31 -14.09 -53.20
N LYS A 340 -12.02 -13.91 -53.53
CA LYS A 340 -11.15 -12.89 -52.90
C LYS A 340 -11.72 -11.50 -53.11
N GLN A 341 -11.80 -10.71 -52.04
CA GLN A 341 -12.42 -9.38 -52.01
C GLN A 341 -11.37 -8.26 -51.89
N GLY A 342 -10.44 -8.41 -50.95
CA GLY A 342 -9.46 -7.37 -50.62
C GLY A 342 -8.64 -7.74 -49.38
N LYS A 343 -7.92 -6.77 -48.82
CA LYS A 343 -7.13 -6.92 -47.59
C LYS A 343 -7.72 -6.15 -46.42
N LEU A 344 -7.61 -6.69 -45.21
CA LEU A 344 -7.91 -6.01 -43.94
C LEU A 344 -6.78 -6.25 -42.94
N SER A 345 -6.60 -5.32 -42.03
CA SER A 345 -5.66 -5.44 -40.92
C SER A 345 -6.19 -4.69 -39.70
N PHE A 346 -5.64 -5.04 -38.54
CA PHE A 346 -5.75 -4.27 -37.31
C PHE A 346 -4.42 -4.37 -36.55
N SER A 347 -4.25 -3.55 -35.52
CA SER A 347 -3.19 -3.75 -34.52
C SER A 347 -3.81 -3.79 -33.12
N VAL A 348 -3.28 -4.65 -32.27
CA VAL A 348 -3.63 -4.74 -30.85
C VAL A 348 -2.42 -5.14 -30.02
N SER A 349 -2.21 -4.49 -28.89
CA SER A 349 -1.21 -4.84 -27.89
C SER A 349 -1.89 -5.52 -26.71
N ILE A 350 -1.39 -6.70 -26.35
CA ILE A 350 -1.79 -7.44 -25.15
C ILE A 350 -0.66 -7.36 -24.15
N ASP A 351 -0.88 -6.61 -23.08
CA ASP A 351 0.07 -6.42 -21.98
C ASP A 351 -0.46 -7.12 -20.73
N LYS A 352 0.18 -8.23 -20.34
CA LYS A 352 -0.12 -8.96 -19.10
C LYS A 352 1.01 -8.82 -18.07
N ARG A 353 1.88 -7.82 -18.23
CA ARG A 353 2.98 -7.54 -17.31
C ARG A 353 2.47 -6.64 -16.20
N ALA A 354 2.55 -7.12 -14.96
CA ALA A 354 2.16 -6.30 -13.82
C ALA A 354 3.07 -5.07 -13.68
N PRO A 355 2.52 -3.88 -13.38
CA PRO A 355 3.32 -2.69 -13.11
C PRO A 355 4.08 -2.84 -11.78
N ALA A 356 5.09 -1.99 -11.59
CA ALA A 356 5.80 -1.89 -10.33
C ALA A 356 4.86 -1.45 -9.17
N MET A 357 5.10 -2.00 -7.98
CA MET A 357 4.37 -1.60 -6.77
C MET A 357 4.65 -0.12 -6.45
N PRO A 358 3.66 0.61 -5.90
CA PRO A 358 3.88 1.99 -5.51
C PRO A 358 4.75 2.05 -4.25
N GLU A 359 5.68 3.00 -4.20
CA GLU A 359 6.47 3.30 -3.01
C GLU A 359 5.60 4.16 -2.06
N ILE A 360 5.46 3.73 -0.80
CA ILE A 360 4.80 4.51 0.24
C ILE A 360 5.85 5.43 0.86
N VAL A 361 5.68 6.74 0.69
CA VAL A 361 6.67 7.73 1.10
C VAL A 361 6.14 8.50 2.32
N THR A 362 6.93 8.50 3.38
CA THR A 362 6.65 9.20 4.64
C THR A 362 7.95 9.71 5.24
N MET A 363 7.89 10.80 6.00
CA MET A 363 9.03 11.27 6.79
C MET A 363 9.26 10.42 8.05
N GLU A 364 8.28 9.60 8.45
CA GLU A 364 8.35 8.74 9.62
C GLU A 364 8.89 7.34 9.26
N SER A 365 10.20 7.17 9.38
CA SER A 365 10.87 5.89 9.08
C SER A 365 10.94 4.94 10.28
N SER A 366 10.53 5.37 11.47
CA SER A 366 10.78 4.64 12.73
C SER A 366 9.68 3.63 13.12
N GLY A 367 8.60 3.52 12.31
CA GLY A 367 7.44 2.67 12.63
C GLY A 367 6.63 3.15 13.85
N PHE A 368 6.90 4.36 14.33
CA PHE A 368 6.26 4.97 15.48
C PHE A 368 6.20 6.50 15.34
N ALA A 369 5.12 7.13 15.77
CA ALA A 369 5.00 8.57 15.80
C ALA A 369 4.25 9.08 17.04
N ARG A 370 4.53 10.33 17.43
CA ARG A 370 3.83 11.05 18.51
C ARG A 370 2.68 11.92 18.02
N SER A 371 2.51 12.03 16.71
CA SER A 371 1.52 12.89 16.08
C SER A 371 0.97 12.23 14.81
N HIS A 372 0.01 12.90 14.17
CA HIS A 372 -0.47 12.53 12.85
C HIS A 372 0.69 12.27 11.88
N ILE A 373 0.53 11.28 11.01
CA ILE A 373 1.52 10.95 9.98
C ILE A 373 0.92 11.32 8.63
N ALA A 374 1.62 12.20 7.91
CA ALA A 374 1.35 12.48 6.51
C ALA A 374 2.19 11.54 5.64
N PHE A 375 1.56 10.93 4.64
CA PHE A 375 2.25 10.10 3.66
C PHE A 375 1.68 10.35 2.26
N ASN A 376 2.47 10.03 1.25
CA ASN A 376 2.07 10.02 -0.15
C ASN A 376 2.61 8.77 -0.85
N PHE A 377 2.37 8.68 -2.15
CA PHE A 377 2.75 7.53 -2.94
C PHE A 377 3.59 7.96 -4.14
N ARG A 378 4.62 7.18 -4.48
CA ARG A 378 5.38 7.36 -5.72
C ARG A 378 5.16 6.18 -6.64
N SER A 379 4.61 6.47 -7.83
CA SER A 379 4.41 5.51 -8.90
C SER A 379 4.32 6.23 -10.25
N ASN A 380 4.68 5.53 -11.33
CA ASN A 380 4.44 5.97 -12.71
C ASN A 380 3.03 5.58 -13.20
N ASN A 381 2.28 4.83 -12.39
CA ASN A 381 0.97 4.27 -12.71
C ASN A 381 -0.08 4.77 -11.71
N LYS A 382 -1.37 4.58 -12.01
CA LYS A 382 -2.45 5.01 -11.11
C LYS A 382 -2.41 4.22 -9.81
N VAL A 383 -2.39 4.91 -8.68
CA VAL A 383 -2.31 4.29 -7.35
C VAL A 383 -3.69 4.10 -6.74
N PHE A 384 -3.88 2.98 -6.07
CA PHE A 384 -5.05 2.67 -5.25
C PHE A 384 -4.55 2.29 -3.87
N TYR A 385 -5.15 2.84 -2.82
CA TYR A 385 -4.72 2.61 -1.43
C TYR A 385 -5.88 2.29 -0.50
N ALA A 386 -5.55 1.66 0.63
CA ALA A 386 -6.47 1.40 1.72
C ALA A 386 -5.73 1.56 3.05
N VAL A 387 -6.43 2.07 4.06
CA VAL A 387 -5.92 2.16 5.44
C VAL A 387 -6.73 1.20 6.30
N SER A 388 -6.06 0.38 7.09
CA SER A 388 -6.74 -0.51 8.02
C SER A 388 -7.53 0.25 9.07
N GLU A 389 -8.60 -0.37 9.58
CA GLU A 389 -9.16 0.04 10.87
C GLU A 389 -8.06 -0.01 11.94
N PRO A 390 -7.87 1.04 12.76
CA PRO A 390 -6.78 1.05 13.73
C PRO A 390 -7.06 0.08 14.88
N LEU A 391 -6.07 -0.78 15.18
CA LEU A 391 -6.03 -1.46 16.47
C LEU A 391 -5.70 -0.43 17.55
N LYS A 392 -6.49 -0.40 18.62
CA LYS A 392 -6.36 0.59 19.70
C LYS A 392 -5.84 -0.05 20.96
N ALA A 393 -4.90 0.61 21.63
CA ALA A 393 -4.39 0.20 22.93
C ALA A 393 -4.38 1.39 23.91
N ALA A 394 -5.18 1.28 24.98
CA ALA A 394 -5.32 2.36 25.97
C ALA A 394 -4.02 2.67 26.71
N ASP A 395 -3.20 1.62 26.94
CA ASP A 395 -1.91 1.66 27.62
C ASP A 395 -0.77 1.32 26.66
N GLY A 396 -0.82 1.80 25.42
CA GLY A 396 0.25 1.66 24.42
C GLY A 396 0.48 0.25 23.89
N PHE A 397 1.38 0.13 22.92
CA PHE A 397 1.82 -1.14 22.34
C PHE A 397 3.20 -1.54 22.83
N ASP A 398 3.44 -2.85 22.92
CA ASP A 398 4.80 -3.38 22.94
C ASP A 398 5.32 -3.45 21.50
N LEU A 399 6.32 -2.63 21.18
CA LEU A 399 6.82 -2.48 19.81
C LEU A 399 7.64 -3.69 19.35
N ALA A 400 8.16 -4.51 20.28
CA ALA A 400 8.79 -5.78 19.93
C ALA A 400 7.73 -6.77 19.42
N ASP A 401 6.58 -6.83 20.08
CA ASP A 401 5.45 -7.66 19.66
C ASP A 401 4.84 -7.19 18.33
N VAL A 402 4.75 -5.87 18.10
CA VAL A 402 4.35 -5.32 16.80
C VAL A 402 5.32 -5.75 15.71
N LYS A 403 6.63 -5.61 15.94
CA LYS A 403 7.67 -6.01 14.98
C LYS A 403 7.66 -7.52 14.69
N ASN A 404 7.34 -8.33 15.69
CA ASN A 404 7.21 -9.79 15.55
C ASN A 404 5.86 -10.23 14.94
N GLY A 405 4.99 -9.30 14.57
CA GLY A 405 3.71 -9.60 13.92
C GLY A 405 2.67 -10.22 14.84
N LEU A 406 2.78 -10.04 16.17
CA LEU A 406 1.75 -10.48 17.12
C LEU A 406 0.49 -9.61 17.04
N TYR A 407 0.62 -8.37 16.55
CA TYR A 407 -0.49 -7.50 16.19
C TYR A 407 -0.60 -7.46 14.66
N THR A 408 -1.75 -7.85 14.12
CA THR A 408 -2.00 -7.83 12.68
C THR A 408 -3.30 -7.09 12.38
N ASN A 409 -3.19 -6.08 11.53
CA ASN A 409 -4.35 -5.46 10.93
C ASN A 409 -4.87 -6.35 9.79
N THR A 410 -6.19 -6.40 9.65
CA THR A 410 -6.81 -7.07 8.50
C THR A 410 -6.78 -6.11 7.31
N MET A 411 -6.34 -6.62 6.16
CA MET A 411 -6.35 -5.85 4.92
C MET A 411 -7.80 -5.51 4.52
N PRO A 412 -8.11 -4.23 4.24
CA PRO A 412 -9.43 -3.87 3.73
C PRO A 412 -9.71 -4.48 2.35
N ASN A 413 -10.98 -4.76 2.07
CA ASN A 413 -11.41 -5.25 0.75
C ASN A 413 -11.52 -4.12 -0.29
N GLU A 414 -11.77 -2.90 0.16
CA GLU A 414 -12.00 -1.73 -0.70
C GLU A 414 -10.76 -0.83 -0.72
N PHE A 415 -10.33 -0.47 -1.92
CA PHE A 415 -9.23 0.46 -2.17
C PHE A 415 -9.75 1.71 -2.87
N ILE A 416 -9.26 2.86 -2.43
CA ILE A 416 -9.63 4.17 -2.93
C ILE A 416 -8.57 4.58 -3.98
N PRO A 417 -8.99 5.02 -5.19
CA PRO A 417 -8.05 5.59 -6.16
C PRO A 417 -7.46 6.89 -5.62
N LEU A 418 -6.16 7.07 -5.78
CA LEU A 418 -5.52 8.36 -5.59
C LEU A 418 -5.87 9.27 -6.77
N GLU A 419 -6.34 10.49 -6.51
CA GLU A 419 -6.77 11.40 -7.58
C GLU A 419 -5.56 12.04 -8.27
N THR A 420 -4.54 12.38 -7.50
CA THR A 420 -3.26 12.90 -8.00
C THR A 420 -2.08 12.30 -7.25
N ASN A 421 -0.93 12.15 -7.90
CA ASN A 421 0.26 11.59 -7.26
C ASN A 421 0.84 12.48 -6.13
N ASP A 422 0.39 13.73 -6.01
CA ASP A 422 0.79 14.67 -4.96
C ASP A 422 -0.19 14.70 -3.77
N GLU A 423 -1.26 13.90 -3.81
CA GLU A 423 -2.23 13.82 -2.73
C GLU A 423 -1.58 13.29 -1.44
N ILE A 424 -1.81 14.03 -0.35
CA ILE A 424 -1.31 13.68 0.99
C ILE A 424 -2.43 13.01 1.76
N VAL A 425 -2.17 11.80 2.24
CA VAL A 425 -3.06 11.06 3.12
C VAL A 425 -2.55 11.19 4.55
N ILE A 426 -3.46 11.35 5.52
CA ILE A 426 -3.12 11.57 6.93
C ILE A 426 -3.63 10.41 7.77
N LEU A 427 -2.73 9.76 8.51
CA LEU A 427 -3.09 8.87 9.61
C LEU A 427 -3.24 9.70 10.87
N HIS A 428 -4.39 9.58 11.54
CA HIS A 428 -4.70 10.42 12.69
C HIS A 428 -4.26 9.80 14.02
N ALA A 429 -3.60 10.60 14.86
CA ALA A 429 -3.43 10.30 16.28
C ALA A 429 -4.80 10.28 16.97
N LEU A 430 -4.95 9.40 17.97
CA LEU A 430 -6.12 9.37 18.83
C LEU A 430 -5.85 10.16 20.11
N ASP A 431 -6.91 10.72 20.70
CA ASP A 431 -6.80 11.57 21.89
C ASP A 431 -6.68 10.79 23.20
N ASP A 432 -6.98 9.48 23.20
CA ASP A 432 -7.13 8.67 24.41
C ASP A 432 -6.43 7.30 24.35
N ALA A 433 -5.82 6.92 23.23
CA ALA A 433 -5.17 5.63 23.03
C ALA A 433 -4.04 5.69 22.00
N ALA A 434 -3.17 4.68 22.01
CA ALA A 434 -2.29 4.40 20.89
C ALA A 434 -3.07 3.70 19.77
N ALA A 435 -2.68 3.93 18.52
CA ALA A 435 -3.26 3.29 17.34
C ALA A 435 -2.20 2.65 16.46
N LEU A 436 -2.39 1.38 16.09
CA LEU A 436 -1.59 0.70 15.08
C LEU A 436 -2.34 0.73 13.73
N TYR A 437 -1.77 1.42 12.76
CA TYR A 437 -2.28 1.49 11.39
C TYR A 437 -1.43 0.63 10.45
N THR A 438 -2.09 0.10 9.42
CA THR A 438 -1.42 -0.46 8.24
C THR A 438 -2.01 0.15 6.98
N VAL A 439 -1.14 0.72 6.16
CA VAL A 439 -1.44 1.23 4.83
C VAL A 439 -1.09 0.16 3.80
N TYR A 440 -2.00 -0.08 2.87
CA TYR A 440 -1.83 -0.99 1.74
C TYR A 440 -2.02 -0.20 0.45
N ALA A 441 -1.19 -0.46 -0.57
CA ALA A 441 -1.35 0.18 -1.87
C ALA A 441 -0.92 -0.71 -3.03
N TYR A 442 -1.50 -0.47 -4.20
CA TYR A 442 -1.09 -1.09 -5.45
C TYR A 442 -1.19 -0.08 -6.61
N SER A 443 -0.46 -0.37 -7.68
CA SER A 443 -0.48 0.39 -8.94
C SER A 443 -1.33 -0.35 -9.96
N LYS A 444 -2.01 0.41 -10.83
CA LYS A 444 -2.72 -0.09 -12.01
C LYS A 444 -2.25 0.65 -13.26
N ASP A 445 -1.84 -0.08 -14.28
CA ASP A 445 -1.44 0.49 -15.57
C ASP A 445 -2.64 0.73 -16.52
N GLU A 446 -2.36 1.25 -17.72
CA GLU A 446 -3.37 1.53 -18.75
C GLU A 446 -4.03 0.28 -19.31
N ALA A 447 -3.28 -0.83 -19.44
CA ALA A 447 -3.82 -2.12 -19.88
C ALA A 447 -4.76 -2.76 -18.83
N GLY A 448 -4.66 -2.31 -17.58
CA GLY A 448 -5.49 -2.71 -16.47
C GLY A 448 -4.84 -3.72 -15.52
N ASN A 449 -3.55 -4.03 -15.68
CA ASN A 449 -2.82 -4.92 -14.79
C ASN A 449 -2.62 -4.29 -13.42
N ARG A 450 -2.62 -5.14 -12.39
CA ARG A 450 -2.44 -4.75 -10.99
C ARG A 450 -1.09 -5.23 -10.49
N SER A 451 -0.34 -4.35 -9.83
CA SER A 451 0.90 -4.73 -9.13
C SER A 451 0.63 -5.62 -7.91
N GLY A 452 1.70 -6.16 -7.31
CA GLY A 452 1.64 -6.59 -5.91
C GLY A 452 1.24 -5.46 -4.96
N ILE A 453 1.02 -5.79 -3.69
CA ILE A 453 0.64 -4.81 -2.66
C ILE A 453 1.88 -4.35 -1.91
N SER A 454 2.13 -3.04 -1.88
CA SER A 454 3.05 -2.43 -0.93
C SER A 454 2.35 -2.18 0.41
N GLN A 455 3.10 -2.31 1.50
CA GLN A 455 2.58 -2.21 2.86
C GLN A 455 3.49 -1.34 3.73
N PHE A 456 2.88 -0.50 4.55
CA PHE A 456 3.55 0.29 5.60
C PHE A 456 2.73 0.20 6.88
N SER A 457 3.38 -0.12 8.01
CA SER A 457 2.70 -0.19 9.33
C SER A 457 3.39 0.72 10.33
N THR A 458 2.60 1.36 11.19
CA THR A 458 3.12 2.33 12.17
C THR A 458 2.21 2.45 13.38
N VAL A 459 2.81 2.67 14.54
CA VAL A 459 2.10 3.00 15.78
C VAL A 459 2.08 4.52 15.96
N ILE A 460 0.90 5.11 16.12
CA ILE A 460 0.76 6.51 16.54
C ILE A 460 0.33 6.52 18.00
N ASP A 461 1.18 7.06 18.88
CA ASP A 461 0.94 7.17 20.32
C ASP A 461 1.31 8.56 20.84
N SER A 462 0.34 9.47 20.81
CA SER A 462 0.44 10.84 21.30
C SER A 462 0.21 10.97 22.81
N VAL A 463 -0.20 9.89 23.49
CA VAL A 463 -0.74 9.98 24.86
C VAL A 463 0.06 9.20 25.90
N ASN A 464 0.65 8.05 25.57
CA ASN A 464 1.35 7.21 26.57
C ASN A 464 2.85 7.50 26.61
N TYR A 465 3.35 7.81 27.81
CA TYR A 465 4.76 8.06 28.06
C TYR A 465 5.22 7.20 29.23
N TYR A 466 6.19 6.33 28.96
CA TYR A 466 6.78 5.47 29.99
C TYR A 466 8.06 6.11 30.50
N ILE A 467 8.22 6.15 31.81
CA ILE A 467 9.36 6.75 32.48
C ILE A 467 9.85 5.79 33.54
N VAL A 468 11.14 5.45 33.51
CA VAL A 468 11.77 4.61 34.54
C VAL A 468 13.03 5.26 35.07
N SER A 469 13.27 5.14 36.37
CA SER A 469 14.48 5.70 36.97
C SER A 469 15.72 4.95 36.47
N ASP A 470 16.89 5.61 36.51
CA ASP A 470 18.16 4.98 36.11
C ASP A 470 18.47 3.69 36.88
N ALA A 471 18.04 3.62 38.14
CA ALA A 471 18.20 2.43 38.96
C ALA A 471 17.36 1.25 38.44
N VAL A 472 16.11 1.50 38.03
CA VAL A 472 15.23 0.49 37.43
C VAL A 472 15.76 0.08 36.06
N ARG A 473 16.17 1.05 35.24
CA ARG A 473 16.70 0.79 33.89
C ARG A 473 17.91 -0.14 33.92
N LYS A 474 18.86 0.09 34.84
CA LYS A 474 20.10 -0.71 34.98
C LYS A 474 19.85 -2.16 35.40
N LEU A 475 18.69 -2.47 35.97
CA LEU A 475 18.35 -3.80 36.48
C LEU A 475 17.47 -4.59 35.50
N SER A 476 17.14 -4.03 34.34
CA SER A 476 16.19 -4.64 33.41
C SER A 476 16.75 -4.73 31.99
N ASP A 477 16.82 -5.96 31.49
CA ASP A 477 17.23 -6.23 30.10
C ASP A 477 16.08 -6.04 29.09
N LYS A 478 14.89 -5.62 29.56
CA LYS A 478 13.69 -5.46 28.72
C LYS A 478 13.69 -4.16 27.90
N TYR A 479 14.61 -3.24 28.18
CA TYR A 479 14.68 -1.94 27.54
C TYR A 479 15.77 -1.91 26.48
N ASP A 480 15.44 -1.39 25.30
CA ASP A 480 16.34 -1.36 24.15
C ASP A 480 16.27 0.02 23.47
N ASP A 481 17.42 0.69 23.42
CA ASP A 481 17.59 2.03 22.86
C ASP A 481 17.30 2.10 21.35
N SER A 482 17.18 0.96 20.67
CA SER A 482 16.77 0.88 19.27
C SER A 482 15.28 1.24 19.06
N TYR A 483 14.46 1.19 20.11
CA TYR A 483 13.06 1.60 20.06
C TYR A 483 12.87 3.11 20.34
N PRO A 484 11.76 3.72 19.88
CA PRO A 484 11.44 5.12 20.13
C PRO A 484 11.42 5.49 21.63
N LYS A 485 12.06 6.60 21.98
CA LYS A 485 12.15 7.08 23.37
C LYS A 485 10.76 7.43 23.95
N GLY A 486 10.53 7.02 25.19
CA GLY A 486 9.26 7.14 25.90
C GLY A 486 8.22 6.10 25.51
N SER A 487 8.57 5.11 24.68
CA SER A 487 7.75 3.92 24.45
C SER A 487 7.92 2.91 25.59
N LYS A 488 7.12 1.86 25.61
CA LYS A 488 7.22 0.79 26.62
C LYS A 488 8.57 0.06 26.57
N ASN A 489 9.13 -0.11 25.37
CA ASN A 489 10.40 -0.79 25.11
C ASN A 489 11.61 0.12 25.27
N ASN A 490 11.43 1.45 25.21
CA ASN A 490 12.48 2.41 25.53
C ASN A 490 11.93 3.57 26.36
N PRO A 491 11.65 3.38 27.67
CA PRO A 491 11.12 4.44 28.51
C PRO A 491 12.09 5.62 28.64
N MET A 492 11.56 6.81 28.93
CA MET A 492 12.35 7.99 29.28
C MET A 492 12.96 7.84 30.68
N SER A 493 14.02 8.60 30.97
CA SER A 493 14.63 8.69 32.29
C SER A 493 14.31 10.00 33.05
N SER A 494 13.62 10.94 32.40
CA SER A 494 13.22 12.24 32.96
C SER A 494 11.70 12.39 32.93
N VAL A 495 11.12 12.77 34.06
CA VAL A 495 9.68 13.05 34.21
C VAL A 495 9.34 14.38 33.54
N GLU A 496 10.25 15.34 33.63
CA GLU A 496 10.16 16.68 33.07
C GLU A 496 10.11 16.66 31.56
N GLU A 497 11.04 15.92 30.93
CA GLU A 497 11.09 15.75 29.48
C GLU A 497 9.81 15.06 28.98
N ALA A 498 9.33 14.04 29.70
CA ALA A 498 8.10 13.34 29.36
C ALA A 498 6.87 14.25 29.47
N LEU A 499 6.79 15.05 30.53
CA LEU A 499 5.70 16.01 30.75
C LEU A 499 5.71 17.12 29.69
N GLU A 500 6.87 17.69 29.37
CA GLU A 500 7.01 18.72 28.34
C GLU A 500 6.61 18.18 26.97
N THR A 501 7.14 17.01 26.60
CA THR A 501 6.84 16.34 25.34
C THR A 501 5.35 16.01 25.26
N GLY A 502 4.79 15.43 26.31
CA GLY A 502 3.40 15.03 26.39
C GLY A 502 2.41 16.19 26.28
N GLN A 503 2.65 17.27 27.04
CA GLN A 503 1.79 18.45 26.96
C GLN A 503 1.96 19.21 25.63
N ARG A 504 3.01 18.96 24.84
CA ARG A 504 3.12 19.48 23.47
C ARG A 504 2.09 18.84 22.54
N TYR A 505 1.92 17.52 22.61
CA TYR A 505 1.11 16.75 21.66
C TYR A 505 -0.34 16.50 22.09
N GLY A 506 -0.65 16.48 23.39
CA GLY A 506 -2.01 16.13 23.82
C GLY A 506 -2.19 16.06 25.32
N MET A 507 -2.94 15.05 25.76
CA MET A 507 -3.22 14.74 27.17
C MET A 507 -2.30 13.61 27.64
N PRO A 508 -1.18 13.91 28.31
CA PRO A 508 -0.20 12.88 28.62
C PRO A 508 -0.64 11.95 29.76
N LYS A 509 -0.45 10.67 29.53
CA LYS A 509 -0.49 9.59 30.51
C LYS A 509 0.93 9.15 30.80
N LEU A 510 1.41 9.52 31.99
CA LEU A 510 2.76 9.24 32.46
C LEU A 510 2.73 7.95 33.30
N TYR A 511 3.36 6.90 32.79
CA TYR A 511 3.55 5.63 33.52
C TYR A 511 4.95 5.64 34.11
N ILE A 512 5.06 5.79 35.44
CA ILE A 512 6.32 6.09 36.11
C ILE A 512 6.71 4.95 37.05
N GLU A 513 7.92 4.42 36.91
CA GLU A 513 8.48 3.36 37.76
C GLU A 513 9.81 3.81 38.39
N GLY A 514 9.93 3.64 39.71
CA GLY A 514 11.15 3.90 40.47
C GLY A 514 11.17 5.22 41.25
N VAL A 515 12.37 5.63 41.64
CA VAL A 515 12.62 6.81 42.49
C VAL A 515 13.30 7.92 41.71
N PHE A 516 12.66 9.09 41.67
CA PHE A 516 13.15 10.30 41.01
C PHE A 516 13.42 11.36 42.06
N LYS A 517 14.59 12.01 41.99
CA LYS A 517 15.06 12.94 43.01
C LYS A 517 15.30 14.32 42.43
N ASP A 518 15.18 15.32 43.30
CA ASP A 518 15.46 16.73 43.01
C ASP A 518 14.66 17.25 41.81
N LEU A 519 13.41 16.77 41.66
CA LEU A 519 12.54 17.18 40.55
C LEU A 519 12.26 18.69 40.63
N PRO A 520 12.28 19.42 39.50
CA PRO A 520 11.88 20.82 39.44
C PRO A 520 10.36 20.95 39.63
N GLU A 521 9.86 22.17 39.56
CA GLU A 521 8.42 22.41 39.54
C GLU A 521 7.79 21.67 38.34
N LEU A 522 6.74 20.88 38.62
CA LEU A 522 5.98 20.16 37.60
C LEU A 522 4.69 20.91 37.32
N LEU A 523 4.68 21.66 36.22
CA LEU A 523 3.53 22.47 35.79
C LEU A 523 2.63 21.70 34.83
N PHE A 524 1.38 21.52 35.25
CA PHE A 524 0.30 20.94 34.47
C PHE A 524 -0.66 22.05 34.04
N TYR A 525 -0.83 22.17 32.73
CA TYR A 525 -1.79 23.07 32.06
C TYR A 525 -2.61 22.36 30.97
N LYS A 526 -2.38 21.05 30.79
CA LYS A 526 -3.26 20.15 30.04
C LYS A 526 -3.68 18.98 30.93
N ASN A 527 -4.84 18.40 30.60
CA ASN A 527 -5.33 17.23 31.32
C ASN A 527 -4.30 16.09 31.26
N SER A 528 -3.94 15.54 32.42
CA SER A 528 -2.83 14.60 32.55
C SER A 528 -3.12 13.51 33.57
N VAL A 529 -2.46 12.37 33.39
CA VAL A 529 -2.52 11.23 34.31
C VAL A 529 -1.10 10.84 34.71
N ILE A 530 -0.86 10.61 35.99
CA ILE A 530 0.34 9.99 36.51
C ILE A 530 -0.06 8.66 37.16
N THR A 531 0.53 7.58 36.66
CA THR A 531 0.32 6.22 37.17
C THR A 531 1.66 5.65 37.63
N GLY A 532 1.80 5.47 38.94
CA GLY A 532 2.91 4.76 39.56
C GLY A 532 2.60 3.29 39.83
N THR A 533 3.62 2.55 40.27
CA THR A 533 3.52 1.13 40.61
C THR A 533 3.09 0.86 42.05
N GLY A 534 2.81 1.92 42.84
CA GLY A 534 2.67 1.85 44.30
C GLY A 534 3.99 2.05 45.05
N GLU A 535 5.13 1.79 44.40
CA GLU A 535 6.47 2.03 44.93
C GLU A 535 7.16 3.25 44.30
N THR A 536 6.49 3.89 43.34
CA THR A 536 7.01 5.07 42.63
C THR A 536 7.13 6.26 43.58
N ARG A 537 8.31 6.89 43.61
CA ARG A 537 8.60 8.05 44.46
C ARG A 537 9.06 9.24 43.62
N LEU A 538 8.33 10.35 43.72
CA LEU A 538 8.63 11.64 43.10
C LEU A 538 9.10 12.61 44.18
N ILE A 539 10.40 12.82 44.30
CA ILE A 539 11.00 13.68 45.31
C ILE A 539 11.32 15.04 44.68
N LEU A 540 10.52 16.04 45.01
CA LEU A 540 10.65 17.42 44.54
C LEU A 540 11.82 18.13 45.23
N GLY A 541 12.48 19.01 44.48
CA GLY A 541 13.45 19.98 45.01
C GLY A 541 12.82 20.93 46.04
N SER A 542 13.66 21.56 46.86
CA SER A 542 13.22 22.37 48.01
C SER A 542 12.30 23.55 47.67
N ASP A 543 12.38 24.05 46.44
CA ASP A 543 11.60 25.19 45.94
C ASP A 543 10.65 24.78 44.79
N SER A 544 10.47 23.48 44.58
CA SER A 544 9.63 22.91 43.52
C SER A 544 8.27 22.46 44.06
N ASP A 545 7.22 22.68 43.28
CA ASP A 545 5.85 22.23 43.59
C ASP A 545 5.29 21.38 42.44
N ILE A 546 4.21 20.64 42.68
CA ILE A 546 3.30 20.24 41.60
C ILE A 546 2.27 21.36 41.44
N VAL A 547 2.17 21.93 40.24
CA VAL A 547 1.27 23.04 39.95
C VAL A 547 0.24 22.60 38.91
N VAL A 548 -1.04 22.71 39.25
CA VAL A 548 -2.16 22.42 38.36
C VAL A 548 -2.90 23.72 38.09
N ARG A 549 -2.98 24.13 36.82
CA ARG A 549 -3.61 25.39 36.41
C ARG A 549 -4.60 25.13 35.29
N ASP A 550 -5.88 25.40 35.57
CA ASP A 550 -6.98 25.34 34.61
C ASP A 550 -7.08 24.00 33.84
N CYS A 551 -6.65 22.90 34.48
CA CYS A 551 -6.67 21.56 33.91
C CYS A 551 -6.96 20.47 34.96
N SER A 552 -7.11 19.22 34.51
CA SER A 552 -7.27 18.06 35.38
C SER A 552 -5.98 17.25 35.52
N LEU A 553 -5.57 16.97 36.76
CA LEU A 553 -4.49 16.02 37.07
C LEU A 553 -5.01 14.84 37.89
N ILE A 554 -4.73 13.62 37.41
CA ILE A 554 -5.00 12.35 38.10
C ILE A 554 -3.68 11.75 38.55
N VAL A 555 -3.53 11.40 39.83
CA VAL A 555 -2.33 10.75 40.37
C VAL A 555 -2.68 9.43 41.08
N LYS A 556 -2.11 8.32 40.62
CA LYS A 556 -2.40 6.98 41.14
C LYS A 556 -1.14 6.26 41.58
N GLY A 557 -1.11 5.69 42.78
CA GLY A 557 -0.04 4.78 43.20
C GLY A 557 1.34 5.43 43.30
N CYS A 558 1.42 6.69 43.75
CA CYS A 558 2.68 7.43 43.86
C CYS A 558 2.91 7.95 45.28
N SER A 559 4.18 8.05 45.69
CA SER A 559 4.63 8.89 46.79
C SER A 559 5.19 10.20 46.24
N ILE A 560 4.65 11.34 46.68
CA ILE A 560 5.13 12.68 46.32
C ILE A 560 5.76 13.30 47.56
N GLU A 561 7.04 13.63 47.47
CA GLU A 561 7.86 13.97 48.62
C GLU A 561 8.59 15.29 48.42
N LYS A 562 8.74 16.07 49.50
CA LYS A 562 9.55 17.30 49.49
C LYS A 562 10.20 17.52 50.84
N THR A 563 11.48 17.90 50.83
CA THR A 563 12.18 18.34 52.05
C THR A 563 12.73 19.73 51.81
N VAL A 564 12.35 20.66 52.67
CA VAL A 564 12.82 22.04 52.61
C VAL A 564 13.84 22.25 53.73
N PRO A 565 15.12 22.54 53.42
CA PRO A 565 16.10 22.90 54.42
C PRO A 565 15.82 24.31 54.98
N TYR A 566 16.34 24.59 56.17
CA TYR A 566 16.17 25.90 56.81
C TYR A 566 16.86 27.00 56.00
N THR A 567 16.06 27.92 55.44
CA THR A 567 16.57 29.09 54.71
C THR A 567 16.28 30.42 55.41
N GLY A 568 15.62 30.37 56.58
CA GLY A 568 15.18 31.58 57.30
C GLY A 568 13.98 32.29 56.65
N SER A 569 13.39 31.69 55.61
CA SER A 569 12.22 32.23 54.92
C SER A 569 10.95 32.12 55.78
N VAL A 570 10.10 33.16 55.68
CA VAL A 570 8.75 33.18 56.27
C VAL A 570 7.66 32.90 55.24
N PHE A 571 8.03 32.70 53.96
CA PHE A 571 7.07 32.41 52.91
C PHE A 571 6.48 31.00 53.07
N GLN A 572 5.17 30.90 52.86
CA GLN A 572 4.46 29.62 52.90
C GLN A 572 4.84 28.79 51.67
N LYS A 573 5.42 27.61 51.92
CA LYS A 573 5.77 26.64 50.87
C LYS A 573 4.69 25.58 50.71
N ASN A 574 4.60 25.01 49.51
CA ASN A 574 3.59 24.00 49.18
C ASN A 574 4.23 22.70 48.71
N LEU A 575 3.44 21.62 48.66
CA LEU A 575 3.77 20.40 47.91
C LEU A 575 2.98 20.37 46.60
N VAL A 576 1.68 20.71 46.67
CA VAL A 576 0.77 20.79 45.52
C VAL A 576 0.00 22.11 45.54
N ARG A 577 -0.09 22.78 44.40
CA ARG A 577 -0.88 24.00 44.18
C ARG A 577 -1.86 23.80 43.04
N ILE A 578 -3.13 24.11 43.28
CA ILE A 578 -4.21 23.93 42.30
C ILE A 578 -4.97 25.25 42.15
N SER A 579 -5.17 25.70 40.92
CA SER A 579 -5.93 26.90 40.59
C SER A 579 -6.80 26.66 39.36
N GLY A 580 -8.13 26.85 39.48
CA GLY A 580 -9.06 26.77 38.34
C GLY A 580 -9.32 25.37 37.78
N GLY A 581 -8.75 24.32 38.38
CA GLY A 581 -8.71 22.96 37.83
C GLY A 581 -9.15 21.86 38.81
N SER A 582 -8.92 20.61 38.41
CA SER A 582 -9.23 19.43 39.24
C SER A 582 -7.99 18.60 39.56
N PHE A 583 -7.88 18.17 40.81
CA PHE A 583 -6.85 17.24 41.26
C PHE A 583 -7.51 16.02 41.89
N TYR A 584 -7.30 14.85 41.28
CA TYR A 584 -7.72 13.57 41.82
C TYR A 584 -6.49 12.75 42.18
N ALA A 585 -6.43 12.23 43.40
CA ALA A 585 -5.42 11.25 43.76
C ALA A 585 -6.02 10.02 44.44
N GLU A 586 -5.43 8.86 44.12
CA GLU A 586 -5.87 7.57 44.61
C GLU A 586 -4.68 6.69 44.99
N ASN A 587 -4.75 6.04 46.16
CA ASN A 587 -3.71 5.13 46.66
C ASN A 587 -2.31 5.78 46.62
N SER A 588 -2.24 7.06 46.98
CA SER A 588 -1.03 7.88 46.89
C SER A 588 -0.65 8.49 48.25
N GLU A 589 0.64 8.73 48.43
CA GLU A 589 1.24 9.30 49.63
C GLU A 589 1.82 10.68 49.35
N PHE A 590 1.59 11.63 50.26
CA PHE A 590 2.10 12.99 50.17
C PHE A 590 2.88 13.30 51.44
N PHE A 591 4.18 13.53 51.30
CA PHE A 591 5.07 13.80 52.42
C PHE A 591 5.80 15.13 52.22
N CYS A 592 5.72 16.03 53.20
CA CYS A 592 6.56 17.22 53.18
C CYS A 592 7.12 17.57 54.56
N SER A 593 8.42 17.89 54.60
CA SER A 593 9.07 18.50 55.76
C SER A 593 9.50 19.92 55.41
N PHE A 594 8.71 20.90 55.84
CA PHE A 594 9.02 22.32 55.75
C PHE A 594 9.98 22.75 56.86
N ASP A 595 10.78 23.79 56.61
CA ASP A 595 11.71 24.34 57.60
C ASP A 595 11.00 25.17 58.68
N ASN A 596 10.14 26.09 58.26
CA ASN A 596 9.44 27.03 59.13
C ASN A 596 7.92 26.88 59.02
N SER A 597 7.36 27.17 57.83
CA SER A 597 5.92 27.16 57.60
C SER A 597 5.58 26.58 56.23
N GLY A 598 4.53 25.76 56.14
CA GLY A 598 4.06 25.26 54.85
C GLY A 598 2.73 24.53 54.88
N THR A 599 2.21 24.23 53.70
CA THR A 599 0.94 23.54 53.49
C THR A 599 1.13 22.44 52.47
N GLY A 600 0.58 21.25 52.73
CA GLY A 600 0.70 20.14 51.78
C GLY A 600 0.04 20.49 50.44
N ILE A 601 -1.28 20.60 50.46
CA ILE A 601 -2.08 20.88 49.27
C ILE A 601 -2.78 22.23 49.44
N THR A 602 -2.67 23.08 48.43
CA THR A 602 -3.44 24.33 48.32
C THR A 602 -4.33 24.28 47.10
N ILE A 603 -5.58 24.66 47.25
CA ILE A 603 -6.54 24.75 46.14
C ILE A 603 -7.34 26.05 46.20
N ASP A 604 -7.45 26.71 45.05
CA ASP A 604 -8.27 27.89 44.85
C ASP A 604 -9.14 27.73 43.60
N ASN A 605 -10.44 27.96 43.74
CA ASN A 605 -11.43 27.86 42.66
C ASN A 605 -11.35 26.54 41.86
N GLY A 606 -11.45 25.38 42.51
CA GLY A 606 -11.32 24.08 41.84
C GLY A 606 -11.95 22.89 42.56
N THR A 607 -11.60 21.68 42.11
CA THR A 607 -12.05 20.42 42.73
C THR A 607 -10.87 19.58 43.20
N LEU A 608 -10.90 19.13 44.45
CA LEU A 608 -9.93 18.21 45.03
C LEU A 608 -10.64 16.91 45.44
N SER A 609 -10.15 15.77 44.99
CA SER A 609 -10.63 14.46 45.43
C SER A 609 -9.47 13.55 45.82
N LEU A 610 -9.41 13.15 47.09
CA LEU A 610 -8.41 12.23 47.62
C LEU A 610 -9.09 10.94 48.09
N VAL A 611 -8.66 9.80 47.55
CA VAL A 611 -9.23 8.47 47.86
C VAL A 611 -8.11 7.53 48.31
N SER A 612 -8.22 7.02 49.54
CA SER A 612 -7.23 6.09 50.10
C SER A 612 -5.80 6.67 50.09
N CYS A 613 -5.68 7.97 50.40
CA CYS A 613 -4.41 8.70 50.40
C CYS A 613 -3.85 8.93 51.80
N GLY A 614 -2.53 9.06 51.91
CA GLY A 614 -1.85 9.53 53.11
C GLY A 614 -1.23 10.91 52.92
N LEU A 615 -1.37 11.79 53.91
CA LEU A 615 -0.75 13.12 53.95
C LEU A 615 0.04 13.27 55.24
N THR A 616 1.33 13.56 55.15
CA THR A 616 2.20 13.81 56.30
C THR A 616 2.96 15.11 56.10
N MET A 617 2.64 16.12 56.90
CA MET A 617 3.27 17.45 56.83
C MET A 617 3.95 17.78 58.15
N LYS A 618 5.19 18.25 58.07
CA LYS A 618 5.99 18.65 59.23
C LYS A 618 6.56 20.05 59.01
N ALA A 619 6.55 20.87 60.04
CA ALA A 619 7.23 22.18 60.07
C ALA A 619 7.62 22.54 61.51
N SER A 620 8.43 23.59 61.71
CA SER A 620 8.74 24.07 63.07
C SER A 620 7.67 25.02 63.63
N SER A 621 7.14 25.94 62.81
CA SER A 621 6.16 26.96 63.24
C SER A 621 4.74 26.64 62.82
N TYR A 622 4.48 26.45 61.52
CA TYR A 622 3.15 26.23 60.97
C TYR A 622 3.11 25.09 59.96
N SER A 623 2.19 24.15 60.11
CA SER A 623 1.95 23.10 59.13
C SER A 623 0.46 22.89 58.92
N ALA A 624 0.02 22.82 57.67
CA ALA A 624 -1.32 22.41 57.29
C ALA A 624 -1.28 21.25 56.29
N LEU A 625 -2.21 20.29 56.37
CA LEU A 625 -2.32 19.25 55.33
C LEU A 625 -2.95 19.82 54.07
N LEU A 626 -4.05 20.57 54.24
CA LEU A 626 -4.86 21.11 53.16
C LEU A 626 -5.32 22.54 53.50
N SER A 627 -5.18 23.44 52.54
CA SER A 627 -5.83 24.76 52.54
C SER A 627 -6.67 24.93 51.28
N SER A 628 -7.93 25.37 51.42
CA SER A 628 -8.88 25.48 50.31
C SER A 628 -9.62 26.82 50.33
N ALA A 629 -9.77 27.42 49.14
CA ALA A 629 -10.58 28.61 48.90
C ALA A 629 -11.56 28.39 47.75
N ILE A 630 -12.85 28.66 47.96
CA ILE A 630 -13.92 28.63 46.95
C ILE A 630 -13.85 27.34 46.12
N SER A 631 -13.75 26.19 46.77
CA SER A 631 -13.47 24.91 46.09
C SER A 631 -14.31 23.77 46.65
N ASP A 632 -14.42 22.70 45.86
CA ASP A 632 -15.07 21.46 46.27
C ASP A 632 -14.03 20.41 46.66
N VAL A 633 -14.06 19.98 47.91
CA VAL A 633 -13.09 19.05 48.49
C VAL A 633 -13.79 17.76 48.90
N THR A 634 -13.32 16.63 48.38
CA THR A 634 -13.77 15.29 48.75
C THR A 634 -12.61 14.46 49.29
N LEU A 635 -12.73 13.97 50.52
CA LEU A 635 -11.73 13.12 51.18
C LEU A 635 -12.39 11.81 51.60
N ARG A 636 -11.92 10.68 51.06
CA ARG A 636 -12.42 9.33 51.40
C ARG A 636 -11.27 8.43 51.78
N ASN A 637 -11.36 7.75 52.93
CA ASN A 637 -10.29 6.87 53.42
C ASN A 637 -8.92 7.57 53.54
N VAL A 638 -8.92 8.87 53.90
CA VAL A 638 -7.68 9.66 53.99
C VAL A 638 -7.07 9.55 55.38
N ARG A 639 -5.75 9.37 55.47
CA ARG A 639 -4.98 9.53 56.72
C ARG A 639 -4.11 10.79 56.66
N GLY A 640 -4.25 11.66 57.65
CA GLY A 640 -3.53 12.92 57.73
C GLY A 640 -2.72 13.05 59.01
N VAL A 641 -1.47 13.51 58.93
CA VAL A 641 -0.62 13.80 60.09
C VAL A 641 0.07 15.15 59.90
N SER A 642 -0.30 16.15 60.71
CA SER A 642 0.36 17.47 60.72
C SER A 642 1.16 17.66 62.01
N THR A 643 2.43 18.06 61.91
CA THR A 643 3.31 18.31 63.05
C THR A 643 3.99 19.66 62.94
N ALA A 644 3.70 20.58 63.86
CA ALA A 644 4.32 21.91 63.98
C ALA A 644 3.90 22.57 65.30
N LYS A 645 4.47 23.73 65.68
CA LYS A 645 3.95 24.51 66.83
C LYS A 645 2.46 24.82 66.65
N THR A 646 2.07 25.24 65.44
CA THR A 646 0.69 25.37 64.98
C THR A 646 0.44 24.30 63.91
N ALA A 647 -0.33 23.27 64.24
CA ALA A 647 -0.58 22.13 63.37
C ALA A 647 -2.06 22.10 62.98
N VAL A 648 -2.33 22.13 61.68
CA VAL A 648 -3.68 22.19 61.11
C VAL A 648 -3.92 20.97 60.24
N GLY A 649 -5.04 20.29 60.42
CA GLY A 649 -5.48 19.26 59.48
C GLY A 649 -5.95 19.92 58.20
N ILE A 650 -7.15 20.50 58.23
CA ILE A 650 -7.79 21.13 57.06
C ILE A 650 -8.20 22.57 57.40
N SER A 651 -7.91 23.52 56.51
CA SER A 651 -8.48 24.86 56.57
C SER A 651 -9.20 25.14 55.24
N ALA A 652 -10.49 25.46 55.28
CA ALA A 652 -11.27 25.70 54.07
C ALA A 652 -12.19 26.91 54.21
N ALA A 653 -12.30 27.70 53.14
CA ALA A 653 -13.12 28.90 53.08
C ALA A 653 -13.89 28.98 51.75
N GLY A 654 -15.21 29.02 51.78
CA GLY A 654 -16.03 28.95 50.56
C GLY A 654 -16.08 27.56 49.92
N GLY A 655 -17.13 27.27 49.14
CA GLY A 655 -17.30 25.99 48.44
C GLY A 655 -17.88 24.87 49.31
N THR A 656 -17.40 23.63 49.12
CA THR A 656 -17.87 22.45 49.87
C THR A 656 -16.74 21.54 50.36
N VAL A 657 -16.95 20.88 51.51
CA VAL A 657 -16.05 19.86 52.05
C VAL A 657 -16.83 18.61 52.43
N SER A 658 -16.54 17.48 51.79
CA SER A 658 -17.09 16.17 52.14
C SER A 658 -15.99 15.21 52.60
N MET A 659 -16.12 14.70 53.82
CA MET A 659 -15.21 13.71 54.39
C MET A 659 -15.94 12.43 54.78
N ASP A 660 -15.36 11.29 54.40
CA ASP A 660 -15.84 9.96 54.76
C ASP A 660 -14.69 9.05 55.18
N ASN A 661 -14.89 8.31 56.28
CA ASN A 661 -13.96 7.31 56.82
C ASN A 661 -12.49 7.78 56.87
N SER A 662 -12.25 9.01 57.35
CA SER A 662 -10.94 9.67 57.28
C SER A 662 -10.42 10.08 58.66
N GLN A 663 -9.10 10.01 58.86
CA GLN A 663 -8.45 10.29 60.15
C GLN A 663 -7.41 11.40 60.03
N PHE A 664 -7.46 12.38 60.93
CA PHE A 664 -6.52 13.51 60.99
C PHE A 664 -5.88 13.61 62.38
N THR A 665 -4.55 13.47 62.42
CA THR A 665 -3.74 13.64 63.63
C THR A 665 -2.99 14.97 63.56
N VAL A 666 -3.14 15.81 64.58
CA VAL A 666 -2.34 17.03 64.75
C VAL A 666 -1.42 16.90 65.95
N ASN A 667 -0.17 17.31 65.77
CA ASN A 667 0.85 17.30 66.80
C ASN A 667 1.48 18.69 66.90
N GLY A 668 0.90 19.52 67.77
CA GLY A 668 1.37 20.87 68.01
C GLY A 668 0.91 21.43 69.34
N SER A 669 1.49 22.56 69.76
CA SER A 669 0.99 23.32 70.91
C SER A 669 -0.35 24.00 70.60
N PHE A 670 -0.58 24.31 69.31
CA PHE A 670 -1.82 24.87 68.77
C PHE A 670 -2.32 23.98 67.63
N GLY A 671 -2.90 22.83 67.98
CA GLY A 671 -3.54 21.89 67.06
C GLY A 671 -4.96 22.30 66.68
N ARG A 672 -5.30 22.20 65.39
CA ARG A 672 -6.66 22.41 64.86
C ARG A 672 -6.99 21.29 63.87
N GLY A 673 -8.04 20.51 64.13
CA GLY A 673 -8.40 19.38 63.28
C GLY A 673 -8.95 19.82 61.92
N ALA A 674 -10.01 20.63 61.93
CA ALA A 674 -10.52 21.29 60.73
C ALA A 674 -11.09 22.68 61.03
N GLU A 675 -11.04 23.58 60.05
CA GLU A 675 -11.57 24.95 60.12
C GLU A 675 -12.40 25.26 58.87
N PHE A 676 -13.66 25.63 59.06
CA PHE A 676 -14.60 25.90 57.96
C PHE A 676 -15.19 27.30 58.06
N THR A 677 -15.00 28.10 57.00
CA THR A 677 -15.52 29.46 56.90
C THR A 677 -16.41 29.59 55.67
N ASN A 678 -17.66 30.05 55.85
CA ASN A 678 -18.59 30.34 54.75
C ASN A 678 -18.72 29.21 53.70
N LEU A 679 -18.84 27.95 54.12
CA LEU A 679 -18.90 26.78 53.22
C LEU A 679 -19.91 25.72 53.65
N GLY A 680 -20.30 24.84 52.72
CA GLY A 680 -21.10 23.65 53.02
C GLY A 680 -20.23 22.44 53.40
N TRP A 681 -20.58 21.67 54.42
CA TRP A 681 -19.76 20.50 54.80
C TRP A 681 -20.53 19.26 55.23
N SER A 682 -19.96 18.09 54.97
CA SER A 682 -20.43 16.77 55.41
C SER A 682 -19.29 15.91 55.97
N MET A 683 -19.52 15.25 57.10
CA MET A 683 -18.53 14.39 57.76
C MET A 683 -19.16 13.11 58.30
N THR A 684 -18.67 11.95 57.84
CA THR A 684 -19.13 10.65 58.30
C THR A 684 -17.94 9.74 58.64
N ASN A 685 -18.00 9.04 59.78
CA ASN A 685 -16.97 8.09 60.23
C ASN A 685 -15.55 8.71 60.31
N CYS A 686 -15.42 10.01 60.58
CA CYS A 686 -14.12 10.68 60.66
C CYS A 686 -13.54 10.66 62.09
N SER A 687 -12.21 10.71 62.22
CA SER A 687 -11.51 10.75 63.50
C SER A 687 -10.49 11.89 63.57
N PHE A 688 -10.57 12.71 64.62
CA PHE A 688 -9.65 13.83 64.84
C PHE A 688 -8.85 13.63 66.14
N ILE A 689 -7.52 13.62 66.04
CA ILE A 689 -6.64 13.30 67.17
C ILE A 689 -5.64 14.43 67.39
N SER A 690 -5.62 15.03 68.58
CA SER A 690 -4.51 15.87 69.02
C SER A 690 -3.59 15.08 69.95
N LYS A 691 -2.29 14.98 69.62
CA LYS A 691 -1.31 14.28 70.47
C LYS A 691 -0.93 15.07 71.72
N ASN A 692 -1.03 16.40 71.67
CA ASN A 692 -0.94 17.26 72.85
C ASN A 692 -2.35 17.68 73.21
N ALA A 693 -2.85 17.33 74.40
CA ALA A 693 -4.21 17.68 74.80
C ALA A 693 -4.40 19.20 74.83
N ILE A 694 -5.45 19.70 74.15
CA ILE A 694 -5.76 21.13 74.04
C ILE A 694 -7.14 21.36 74.65
N SER A 695 -7.16 21.72 75.93
CA SER A 695 -8.38 21.83 76.73
C SER A 695 -9.33 22.97 76.32
N ALA A 696 -8.86 23.91 75.50
CA ALA A 696 -9.61 25.10 75.09
C ALA A 696 -10.09 25.08 73.61
N THR A 697 -9.75 24.06 72.82
CA THR A 697 -10.07 24.03 71.38
C THR A 697 -10.89 22.81 70.98
N THR A 698 -11.77 22.99 70.00
CA THR A 698 -12.56 21.92 69.41
C THR A 698 -11.84 21.31 68.23
N ALA A 699 -12.14 20.05 67.94
CA ALA A 699 -11.54 19.35 66.81
C ALA A 699 -11.89 20.04 65.47
N VAL A 700 -13.14 20.47 65.33
CA VAL A 700 -13.66 21.18 64.16
C VAL A 700 -14.19 22.54 64.60
N TRP A 701 -13.74 23.59 63.94
CA TRP A 701 -14.24 24.96 64.10
C TRP A 701 -15.01 25.37 62.84
N THR A 702 -16.14 26.08 63.03
CA THR A 702 -16.98 26.55 61.92
C THR A 702 -17.59 27.91 62.26
N ASP A 703 -17.65 28.81 61.28
CA ASP A 703 -18.29 30.12 61.43
C ASP A 703 -19.82 30.05 61.32
N SER A 704 -20.52 31.17 61.58
CA SER A 704 -21.98 31.23 61.53
C SER A 704 -22.58 31.16 60.11
N LYS A 705 -21.74 31.31 59.08
CA LYS A 705 -22.15 31.27 57.66
C LYS A 705 -22.01 29.88 57.04
N SER A 706 -21.22 29.01 57.65
CA SER A 706 -21.03 27.63 57.17
C SER A 706 -22.27 26.77 57.46
N VAL A 707 -22.60 25.89 56.52
CA VAL A 707 -23.80 25.03 56.57
C VAL A 707 -23.41 23.58 56.73
N LYS A 708 -23.82 22.98 57.85
CA LYS A 708 -23.69 21.54 58.10
C LYS A 708 -24.76 20.76 57.32
N ALA A 709 -24.33 19.90 56.41
CA ALA A 709 -25.21 18.99 55.67
C ALA A 709 -25.40 17.64 56.39
N VAL A 710 -24.30 16.96 56.76
CA VAL A 710 -24.31 15.64 57.43
C VAL A 710 -23.21 15.56 58.47
N GLU A 711 -23.50 14.97 59.63
CA GLU A 711 -22.51 14.67 60.67
C GLU A 711 -22.89 13.36 61.39
N ASN A 712 -22.19 12.27 61.08
CA ASN A 712 -22.50 10.94 61.62
C ASN A 712 -21.26 10.19 62.08
N ASN A 713 -21.33 9.60 63.28
CA ASN A 713 -20.36 8.61 63.78
C ASN A 713 -18.89 9.09 63.82
N ASN A 714 -18.67 10.38 64.06
CA ASN A 714 -17.34 10.99 64.13
C ASN A 714 -16.75 10.89 65.54
N THR A 715 -15.42 10.76 65.66
CA THR A 715 -14.70 10.65 66.94
C THR A 715 -13.64 11.73 67.10
N PHE A 716 -13.31 12.08 68.34
CA PHE A 716 -12.23 13.00 68.66
C PHE A 716 -11.46 12.57 69.91
N SER A 717 -10.16 12.87 69.96
CA SER A 717 -9.30 12.65 71.13
C SER A 717 -8.27 13.77 71.26
N GLY A 718 -7.95 14.18 72.49
CA GLY A 718 -7.02 15.29 72.76
C GLY A 718 -7.57 16.70 72.50
N PHE A 719 -8.85 16.82 72.14
CA PHE A 719 -9.60 18.08 72.01
C PHE A 719 -10.67 18.19 73.11
N SER A 720 -11.17 19.39 73.38
CA SER A 720 -12.20 19.61 74.42
C SER A 720 -13.58 19.10 74.01
N SER A 721 -13.90 19.15 72.72
CA SER A 721 -15.11 18.62 72.11
C SER A 721 -14.94 18.48 70.59
N LEU A 722 -15.87 17.79 69.92
CA LEU A 722 -15.87 17.68 68.46
C LEU A 722 -16.07 19.05 67.79
N MET A 723 -17.04 19.84 68.27
CA MET A 723 -17.39 21.15 67.71
C MET A 723 -17.86 22.13 68.79
N MET A 724 -17.57 23.41 68.58
CA MET A 724 -18.21 24.52 69.28
C MET A 724 -19.21 25.19 68.32
N LYS A 725 -20.48 25.28 68.72
CA LYS A 725 -21.45 26.13 68.01
C LYS A 725 -21.07 27.58 68.33
N ALA A 726 -20.64 28.36 67.33
CA ALA A 726 -20.60 29.81 67.49
C ALA A 726 -22.02 30.29 67.79
N LEU A 727 -22.29 30.72 69.03
CA LEU A 727 -23.51 31.46 69.34
C LEU A 727 -23.43 32.79 68.57
N ARG A 728 -24.53 33.12 67.91
CA ARG A 728 -24.70 34.22 66.93
C ARG A 728 -23.97 35.50 67.26
#